data_AF-D3BTK1-F1
#
_entry.id   AF-D3BTK1-F1
#
_cell.length_a   1.000
_cell.length_b   1.000
_cell.length_c   1.000
_cell.angle_alpha   90.00
_cell.angle_beta   90.00
_cell.angle_gamma   90.00
#
_symmetry.space_group_name_H-M   'P 1'
#
loop_
_entity.id
_entity.type
_entity.pdbx_description
1 polymer ?
#
loop_
_entity_poly.entity_id
_entity_poly.type
_entity_poly.pdbx_seq_one_letter_code
_entity_poly.pdbx_strand_id
1 'polypeptide(L)'
;MCTPTPVISGLIPGNAYGTLSLRSSSNWSPDCSVVYSQINYKKGNVTSANASSSWHALTADDKQWVTLSSPVPVEFVQIQTQGRGDDDLSQWVTSYRVRYTEDGVNWVDGPTFNANTDRHTVVTNTLPTPIIARSIALHPLTWQGFVTMRFDALYRPIKHTITETGLVIDETQKFNSGLPVGDKFSEHVVKFDRAFPRIPTIVCGLTQIDCGEDKNLRIRVFAKDITKEGFTFVFMTCRLNQWEIDQIDKNSVESIRIHGEIDISVLIPNIENLKSYSWSQMLEEPFVLAGNGYYELLKQYYQRLINSNNNSNIDINSIVKYQTIINAIRFGSLEIVKYFMEELDVNLNRLEAIQNNESYMEDDGDEDEDEVQGVTYYTPQNFLNYAARHSRLDIVEYLITYDNRVPRNKKNSDIGYQWDYYTAMVGAIISGNFELVQLFHKQLSLESIINPQYIFDNSDMVKLSTFNAAALFGRIEFIEWLKQNRSSDRIHNRMYYYAIKGGHTRVLEYLLKENHINDRSERSSSSKSEIYGFPLDHAASFDRFDMMKILFDNGDKKTTKKAMDSAALNGNLDMLVFLHENTTSGCSTDALDQASQRGHFSVVKWLHHNRNEGGTTWAIALAAASGHLEILKFLHQNRTEGATTDAMDWTASTDKFEVMKWLNENRSEGCTTMAFDYAVNSNNMEMVKWLNANRTEGCSAQSIINAVRNENIEMVKWLHANRTEETTSEAMDLAAGNGNLEIIKFLHENRSEGCEDALMRACESGKFEVVKWLAENRTEPVYWKVMFAVSEQKGLEIFDWLHRNVESCAIKHLDQYISLLRRAFAYGSLTLMQWLCDNCELPNYVIDRMKEFIKPKDKVHAQLLNIFANRNKRSYDIDEGEKISKKSKI
;
A
#
# COMPACT_ATOMS: atom_id res chain seq x y z
N MET A 1 -29.59 21.67 -24.61
CA MET A 1 -29.46 20.63 -25.64
C MET A 1 -28.20 20.88 -26.46
N CYS A 2 -27.16 20.08 -26.25
CA CYS A 2 -26.08 19.88 -27.22
C CYS A 2 -26.24 18.44 -27.68
N THR A 3 -26.52 18.23 -28.95
CA THR A 3 -26.38 16.92 -29.58
C THR A 3 -24.95 16.44 -29.36
N PRO A 4 -24.73 15.21 -28.85
CA PRO A 4 -23.41 14.59 -28.94
C PRO A 4 -23.04 14.59 -30.42
N THR A 5 -21.90 15.20 -30.75
CA THR A 5 -21.26 14.97 -32.04
C THR A 5 -21.18 13.45 -32.21
N PRO A 6 -21.67 12.89 -33.31
CA PRO A 6 -21.63 11.45 -33.52
C PRO A 6 -20.19 10.98 -33.39
N VAL A 7 -19.98 9.87 -32.67
CA VAL A 7 -18.72 9.12 -32.65
C VAL A 7 -18.48 8.62 -34.07
N ILE A 8 -17.96 9.50 -34.92
CA ILE A 8 -17.46 9.17 -36.25
C ILE A 8 -15.96 8.92 -36.04
N SER A 9 -15.56 7.67 -36.30
CA SER A 9 -14.23 7.09 -36.09
C SER A 9 -13.91 6.75 -34.63
N GLY A 10 -13.37 5.56 -34.36
CA GLY A 10 -13.02 5.05 -33.03
C GLY A 10 -11.86 5.78 -32.34
N LEU A 11 -11.88 7.11 -32.33
CA LEU A 11 -11.01 8.01 -31.59
C LEU A 11 -11.68 8.42 -30.28
N ILE A 12 -10.94 8.32 -29.18
CA ILE A 12 -11.40 8.64 -27.83
C ILE A 12 -10.80 10.01 -27.43
N PRO A 13 -11.63 11.02 -27.13
CA PRO A 13 -11.18 12.27 -26.51
C PRO A 13 -10.59 12.02 -25.12
N GLY A 14 -9.33 12.40 -24.90
CA GLY A 14 -8.60 12.13 -23.67
C GLY A 14 -8.92 13.08 -22.52
N ASN A 15 -8.96 14.38 -22.81
CA ASN A 15 -9.25 15.42 -21.82
C ASN A 15 -10.76 15.54 -21.58
N ALA A 16 -11.57 15.63 -22.64
CA ALA A 16 -13.02 15.85 -22.50
C ALA A 16 -13.75 14.74 -21.74
N TYR A 17 -13.26 13.49 -21.83
CA TYR A 17 -13.79 12.34 -21.11
C TYR A 17 -12.99 11.96 -19.86
N GLY A 18 -11.90 12.68 -19.54
CA GLY A 18 -11.06 12.40 -18.38
C GLY A 18 -10.38 11.02 -18.43
N THR A 19 -10.19 10.45 -19.63
CA THR A 19 -9.54 9.14 -19.79
C THR A 19 -8.02 9.24 -19.80
N LEU A 20 -7.46 10.45 -19.97
CA LEU A 20 -6.04 10.74 -19.82
C LEU A 20 -5.80 11.63 -18.60
N SER A 21 -4.75 11.32 -17.85
CA SER A 21 -4.28 12.15 -16.74
C SER A 21 -3.64 13.43 -17.25
N LEU A 22 -3.92 14.55 -16.59
CA LEU A 22 -3.43 15.87 -16.98
C LEU A 22 -2.35 16.37 -16.01
N ARG A 23 -1.32 17.02 -16.55
CA ARG A 23 -0.36 17.83 -15.77
C ARG A 23 0.01 19.08 -16.56
N SER A 24 0.57 20.07 -15.86
CA SER A 24 1.11 21.29 -16.44
C SER A 24 2.44 21.65 -15.81
N SER A 25 3.23 22.47 -16.52
CA SER A 25 4.48 23.05 -16.02
C SER A 25 4.24 23.97 -14.83
N SER A 26 3.19 24.78 -14.90
CA SER A 26 2.80 25.76 -13.88
C SER A 26 1.35 26.17 -14.08
N ASN A 27 0.76 26.78 -13.05
CA ASN A 27 -0.58 27.36 -13.11
C ASN A 27 -0.52 28.77 -12.49
N TRP A 28 -1.13 29.77 -13.14
CA TRP A 28 -1.19 31.15 -12.63
C TRP A 28 -1.80 31.25 -11.22
N SER A 29 -2.85 30.48 -10.99
CA SER A 29 -3.51 30.29 -9.70
C SER A 29 -4.21 28.93 -9.69
N PRO A 30 -4.69 28.45 -8.52
CA PRO A 30 -5.51 27.23 -8.45
C PRO A 30 -6.72 27.26 -9.41
N ASP A 31 -7.36 28.43 -9.56
CA ASP A 31 -8.50 28.68 -10.45
C ASP A 31 -8.13 28.74 -11.96
N CYS A 32 -6.84 28.66 -12.28
CA CYS A 32 -6.32 28.65 -13.65
C CYS A 32 -5.57 27.36 -13.99
N SER A 33 -5.83 26.32 -13.21
CA SER A 33 -5.12 25.05 -13.36
C SER A 33 -5.56 24.23 -14.57
N VAL A 34 -4.75 23.24 -14.91
CA VAL A 34 -4.95 22.38 -16.09
C VAL A 34 -6.29 21.67 -16.13
N VAL A 35 -6.97 21.50 -14.99
CA VAL A 35 -8.29 20.85 -14.91
C VAL A 35 -9.40 21.65 -15.60
N TYR A 36 -9.23 22.96 -15.80
CA TYR A 36 -10.20 23.82 -16.48
C TYR A 36 -9.94 23.94 -18.00
N SER A 37 -9.00 23.16 -18.55
CA SER A 37 -8.56 23.23 -19.94
C SER A 37 -9.49 22.51 -20.95
N GLN A 38 -10.72 22.17 -20.57
CA GLN A 38 -11.60 21.40 -21.45
C GLN A 38 -12.13 22.24 -22.63
N ILE A 39 -12.01 21.71 -23.86
CA ILE A 39 -12.61 22.30 -25.07
C ILE A 39 -14.14 22.38 -25.00
N ASN A 40 -14.74 23.31 -25.75
CA ASN A 40 -16.17 23.61 -25.83
C ASN A 40 -16.83 24.00 -24.49
N TYR A 41 -16.03 24.55 -23.56
CA TYR A 41 -16.55 25.16 -22.33
C TYR A 41 -17.67 26.18 -22.61
N LYS A 42 -18.73 26.14 -21.79
CA LYS A 42 -19.85 27.10 -21.75
C LYS A 42 -19.87 27.81 -20.41
N LYS A 43 -19.81 29.15 -20.41
CA LYS A 43 -19.92 29.99 -19.21
C LYS A 43 -21.27 29.73 -18.53
N GLY A 44 -21.26 29.30 -17.26
CA GLY A 44 -22.49 29.09 -16.47
C GLY A 44 -22.57 27.86 -15.54
N ASN A 45 -21.59 26.94 -15.53
CA ASN A 45 -21.63 25.70 -14.73
C ASN A 45 -20.55 25.58 -13.63
N VAL A 46 -19.73 26.62 -13.39
CA VAL A 46 -18.67 26.59 -12.36
C VAL A 46 -18.79 27.82 -11.48
N THR A 47 -18.79 27.61 -10.18
CA THR A 47 -19.30 28.54 -9.16
C THR A 47 -18.19 29.29 -8.41
N SER A 48 -16.94 29.23 -8.87
CA SER A 48 -15.95 30.23 -8.47
C SER A 48 -16.00 31.36 -9.49
N ALA A 49 -16.14 32.59 -9.01
CA ALA A 49 -16.14 33.80 -9.84
C ALA A 49 -14.84 33.98 -10.66
N ASN A 50 -13.83 33.11 -10.44
CA ASN A 50 -12.48 33.24 -10.96
C ASN A 50 -11.93 31.98 -11.70
N ALA A 51 -12.68 30.87 -11.84
CA ALA A 51 -12.23 29.74 -12.65
C ALA A 51 -12.14 30.15 -14.12
N SER A 52 -10.90 30.33 -14.59
CA SER A 52 -10.54 31.03 -15.83
C SER A 52 -10.86 30.27 -17.13
N SER A 53 -11.73 29.26 -17.05
CA SER A 53 -12.31 28.54 -18.20
C SER A 53 -11.26 28.00 -19.19
N SER A 54 -10.02 27.79 -18.73
CA SER A 54 -8.86 27.33 -19.48
C SER A 54 -7.67 27.11 -18.55
N TRP A 55 -6.62 26.43 -19.03
CA TRP A 55 -5.32 26.44 -18.35
C TRP A 55 -4.59 27.75 -18.64
N HIS A 56 -3.99 28.35 -17.61
CA HIS A 56 -3.07 29.48 -17.74
C HIS A 56 -1.78 29.16 -17.01
N ALA A 57 -0.66 29.28 -17.72
CA ALA A 57 0.64 29.15 -17.10
C ALA A 57 0.90 30.26 -16.07
N LEU A 58 1.84 30.06 -15.14
CA LEU A 58 2.28 31.10 -14.22
C LEU A 58 3.15 32.15 -14.91
N THR A 59 4.00 31.71 -15.83
CA THR A 59 4.90 32.58 -16.60
C THR A 59 4.60 32.50 -18.09
N ALA A 60 4.67 33.65 -18.77
CA ALA A 60 4.54 33.71 -20.23
C ALA A 60 5.91 33.54 -20.89
N ASP A 61 6.36 32.29 -20.98
CA ASP A 61 7.59 31.88 -21.66
C ASP A 61 7.36 30.60 -22.50
N ASP A 62 8.33 30.26 -23.34
CA ASP A 62 8.29 29.10 -24.24
C ASP A 62 8.70 27.78 -23.55
N LYS A 63 8.88 27.80 -22.22
CA LYS A 63 9.22 26.61 -21.41
C LYS A 63 7.99 25.97 -20.81
N GLN A 64 6.81 26.57 -20.98
CA GLN A 64 5.56 26.06 -20.46
C GLN A 64 5.10 24.81 -21.22
N TRP A 65 4.35 23.95 -20.54
CA TRP A 65 3.81 22.75 -21.15
C TRP A 65 2.56 22.24 -20.43
N VAL A 66 1.75 21.49 -21.17
CA VAL A 66 0.67 20.64 -20.64
C VAL A 66 0.81 19.24 -21.18
N THR A 67 0.52 18.23 -20.37
CA THR A 67 0.63 16.81 -20.75
C THR A 67 -0.70 16.08 -20.63
N LEU A 68 -0.94 15.16 -21.56
CA LEU A 68 -1.96 14.13 -21.45
C LEU A 68 -1.29 12.76 -21.39
N SER A 69 -1.60 11.98 -20.35
CA SER A 69 -0.93 10.72 -20.05
C SER A 69 -1.93 9.56 -19.91
N SER A 70 -1.63 8.44 -20.57
CA SER A 70 -2.28 7.16 -20.39
C SER A 70 -1.39 6.26 -19.51
N PRO A 71 -1.94 5.30 -18.73
CA PRO A 71 -1.10 4.32 -18.02
C PRO A 71 -0.41 3.33 -18.97
N VAL A 72 -0.96 3.10 -20.16
CA VAL A 72 -0.42 2.21 -21.20
C VAL A 72 -0.19 2.97 -22.51
N PRO A 73 0.71 2.53 -23.41
CA PRO A 73 0.88 3.16 -24.73
C PRO A 73 -0.43 3.19 -25.52
N VAL A 74 -0.74 4.36 -26.09
CA VAL A 74 -1.90 4.58 -26.96
C VAL A 74 -1.46 5.25 -28.26
N GLU A 75 -2.27 5.14 -29.30
CA GLU A 75 -2.03 5.80 -30.57
C GLU A 75 -2.70 7.17 -30.55
N PHE A 76 -1.96 8.25 -30.27
CA PHE A 76 -2.44 9.62 -30.40
C PHE A 76 -2.58 10.01 -31.88
N VAL A 77 -3.74 10.54 -32.27
CA VAL A 77 -4.07 10.79 -33.67
C VAL A 77 -4.34 12.26 -33.96
N GLN A 78 -5.05 12.95 -33.06
CA GLN A 78 -5.38 14.36 -33.25
C GLN A 78 -5.20 15.15 -31.96
N ILE A 79 -4.90 16.43 -32.10
CA ILE A 79 -4.84 17.39 -31.01
C ILE A 79 -5.85 18.49 -31.31
N GLN A 80 -6.72 18.78 -30.37
CA GLN A 80 -7.66 19.88 -30.43
C GLN A 80 -7.21 20.98 -29.48
N THR A 81 -7.31 22.23 -29.90
CA THR A 81 -6.95 23.41 -29.10
C THR A 81 -8.03 24.48 -29.22
N GLN A 82 -8.25 25.23 -28.16
CA GLN A 82 -9.20 26.34 -28.10
C GLN A 82 -8.65 27.42 -27.17
N GLY A 83 -8.91 28.70 -27.47
CA GLY A 83 -8.49 29.81 -26.62
C GLY A 83 -9.26 29.91 -25.30
N ARG A 84 -9.02 30.96 -24.51
CA ARG A 84 -9.72 31.19 -23.22
C ARG A 84 -11.24 31.14 -23.36
N GLY A 85 -11.92 30.46 -22.44
CA GLY A 85 -13.37 30.21 -22.52
C GLY A 85 -14.27 31.32 -21.96
N ASP A 86 -13.73 32.23 -21.14
CA ASP A 86 -14.47 33.39 -20.63
C ASP A 86 -14.37 34.60 -21.59
N ASP A 87 -15.31 35.52 -21.44
CA ASP A 87 -15.36 36.74 -22.25
C ASP A 87 -14.44 37.85 -21.70
N ASP A 88 -13.78 37.62 -20.57
CA ASP A 88 -13.16 38.67 -19.76
C ASP A 88 -11.81 39.11 -20.35
N LEU A 89 -11.03 38.18 -20.91
CA LEU A 89 -9.74 38.47 -21.55
C LEU A 89 -9.55 37.71 -22.85
N SER A 90 -8.95 38.37 -23.84
CA SER A 90 -8.63 37.78 -25.15
C SER A 90 -7.24 37.14 -25.15
N GLN A 91 -7.19 35.86 -24.76
CA GLN A 91 -5.95 35.08 -24.62
C GLN A 91 -6.06 33.70 -25.26
N TRP A 92 -5.02 33.28 -25.98
CA TRP A 92 -4.91 31.93 -26.57
C TRP A 92 -3.49 31.62 -27.06
N VAL A 93 -3.13 30.35 -27.07
CA VAL A 93 -1.92 29.86 -27.76
C VAL A 93 -2.13 29.90 -29.28
N THR A 94 -1.17 30.47 -30.02
CA THR A 94 -1.19 30.62 -31.49
C THR A 94 -0.33 29.58 -32.21
N SER A 95 0.67 28.99 -31.54
CA SER A 95 1.37 27.80 -32.01
C SER A 95 1.96 26.99 -30.86
N TYR A 96 2.09 25.67 -31.06
CA TYR A 96 2.71 24.76 -30.08
C TYR A 96 3.53 23.68 -30.76
N ARG A 97 4.52 23.16 -30.04
CA ARG A 97 5.27 21.97 -30.38
C ARG A 97 4.74 20.77 -29.60
N VAL A 98 4.62 19.64 -30.27
CA VAL A 98 4.35 18.37 -29.61
C VAL A 98 5.65 17.75 -29.13
N ARG A 99 5.68 17.24 -27.90
CA ARG A 99 6.70 16.27 -27.44
C ARG A 99 5.98 15.02 -26.93
N TYR A 100 6.63 13.87 -26.94
CA TYR A 100 6.01 12.64 -26.48
C TYR A 100 7.02 11.68 -25.87
N THR A 101 6.53 10.74 -25.07
CA THR A 101 7.36 9.75 -24.38
C THR A 101 6.59 8.45 -24.17
N GLU A 102 7.29 7.32 -24.28
CA GLU A 102 6.77 5.99 -23.98
C GLU A 102 7.01 5.60 -22.51
N ASP A 103 8.08 6.11 -21.90
CA ASP A 103 8.58 5.72 -20.57
C ASP A 103 8.42 6.81 -19.50
N GLY A 104 8.06 8.04 -19.89
CA GLY A 104 7.93 9.20 -19.01
C GLY A 104 9.24 9.92 -18.71
N VAL A 105 10.37 9.40 -19.19
CA VAL A 105 11.73 9.88 -18.89
C VAL A 105 12.37 10.45 -20.15
N ASN A 106 12.35 9.69 -21.24
CA ASN A 106 12.95 10.08 -22.51
C ASN A 106 11.90 10.75 -23.40
N TRP A 107 12.05 12.06 -23.61
CA TRP A 107 11.10 12.87 -24.38
C TRP A 107 11.60 13.13 -25.79
N VAL A 108 10.85 12.64 -26.77
CA VAL A 108 11.10 12.83 -28.19
C VAL A 108 10.32 14.06 -28.69
N ASP A 109 10.98 14.83 -29.54
CA ASP A 109 10.39 15.98 -30.18
C ASP A 109 9.52 15.58 -31.37
N GLY A 110 8.26 16.02 -31.35
CA GLY A 110 7.27 15.79 -32.40
C GLY A 110 7.02 17.02 -33.29
N PRO A 111 5.94 16.98 -34.10
CA PRO A 111 5.58 18.06 -35.02
C PRO A 111 5.17 19.34 -34.29
N THR A 112 5.29 20.47 -34.99
CA THR A 112 4.82 21.79 -34.55
C THR A 112 3.58 22.18 -35.34
N PHE A 113 2.59 22.79 -34.68
CA PHE A 113 1.35 23.21 -35.30
C PHE A 113 1.01 24.66 -34.99
N ASN A 114 0.31 25.29 -35.94
CA ASN A 114 -0.47 26.49 -35.66
C ASN A 114 -1.70 26.09 -34.84
N ALA A 115 -2.04 26.91 -33.86
CA ALA A 115 -3.15 26.70 -32.94
C ALA A 115 -4.25 27.73 -33.22
N ASN A 116 -4.74 28.43 -32.20
CA ASN A 116 -5.91 29.28 -32.31
C ASN A 116 -5.58 30.67 -32.85
N THR A 117 -6.52 31.25 -33.58
CA THR A 117 -6.52 32.66 -34.00
C THR A 117 -7.53 33.51 -33.21
N ASP A 118 -8.34 32.87 -32.38
CA ASP A 118 -9.38 33.48 -31.56
C ASP A 118 -9.64 32.63 -30.28
N ARG A 119 -10.57 33.09 -29.44
CA ARG A 119 -10.95 32.40 -28.19
C ARG A 119 -11.85 31.18 -28.37
N HIS A 120 -12.66 31.16 -29.41
CA HIS A 120 -13.89 30.36 -29.47
C HIS A 120 -13.81 29.19 -30.45
N THR A 121 -12.98 29.29 -31.48
CA THR A 121 -12.86 28.30 -32.54
C THR A 121 -11.98 27.14 -32.06
N VAL A 122 -12.52 25.91 -32.08
CA VAL A 122 -11.71 24.71 -31.86
C VAL A 122 -10.88 24.44 -33.11
N VAL A 123 -9.56 24.46 -32.96
CA VAL A 123 -8.60 24.10 -34.00
C VAL A 123 -8.19 22.65 -33.80
N THR A 124 -8.43 21.80 -34.80
CA THR A 124 -8.07 20.38 -34.79
C THR A 124 -6.88 20.15 -35.71
N ASN A 125 -5.74 19.78 -35.14
CA ASN A 125 -4.55 19.38 -35.86
C ASN A 125 -4.46 17.84 -35.88
N THR A 126 -4.43 17.26 -37.07
CA THR A 126 -4.20 15.82 -37.25
C THR A 126 -2.70 15.56 -37.29
N LEU A 127 -2.22 14.61 -36.49
CA LEU A 127 -0.81 14.22 -36.49
C LEU A 127 -0.48 13.57 -37.84
N PRO A 128 0.56 14.04 -38.58
CA PRO A 128 0.94 13.50 -39.89
C PRO A 128 1.20 11.98 -39.86
N THR A 129 1.68 11.50 -38.71
CA THR A 129 1.73 10.08 -38.37
C THR A 129 1.22 9.97 -36.94
N PRO A 130 0.26 9.06 -36.66
CA PRO A 130 -0.17 8.82 -35.30
C PRO A 130 1.02 8.50 -34.39
N ILE A 131 1.06 9.13 -33.22
CA ILE A 131 2.15 8.99 -32.26
C ILE A 131 1.76 7.90 -31.28
N ILE A 132 2.51 6.80 -31.27
CA ILE A 132 2.41 5.79 -30.22
C ILE A 132 3.23 6.29 -29.05
N ALA A 133 2.56 6.55 -27.93
CA ALA A 133 3.21 7.04 -26.71
C ALA A 133 2.36 6.78 -25.49
N ARG A 134 2.99 6.80 -24.31
CA ARG A 134 2.27 6.82 -23.03
C ARG A 134 1.82 8.24 -22.70
N SER A 135 2.58 9.25 -23.13
CA SER A 135 2.25 10.65 -22.85
C SER A 135 2.59 11.55 -24.03
N ILE A 136 1.75 12.56 -24.24
CA ILE A 136 1.96 13.64 -25.19
C ILE A 136 1.94 14.97 -24.44
N ALA A 137 2.91 15.84 -24.73
CA ALA A 137 3.03 17.18 -24.19
C ALA A 137 2.83 18.21 -25.29
N LEU A 138 2.09 19.27 -24.99
CA LEU A 138 1.97 20.45 -25.83
C LEU A 138 2.81 21.56 -25.20
N HIS A 139 3.83 22.01 -25.91
CA HIS A 139 4.69 23.14 -25.53
C HIS A 139 4.29 24.37 -26.33
N PRO A 140 3.60 25.35 -25.74
CA PRO A 140 3.29 26.61 -26.40
C PRO A 140 4.57 27.31 -26.88
N LEU A 141 4.58 27.76 -28.14
CA LEU A 141 5.71 28.49 -28.73
C LEU A 141 5.37 29.97 -28.90
N THR A 142 4.14 30.28 -29.31
CA THR A 142 3.63 31.64 -29.47
C THR A 142 2.19 31.73 -28.95
N TRP A 143 1.78 32.91 -28.49
CA TRP A 143 0.45 33.15 -27.93
C TRP A 143 0.01 34.61 -28.10
N GLN A 144 -1.29 34.82 -28.07
CA GLN A 144 -1.93 36.13 -27.93
C GLN A 144 -2.22 36.40 -26.46
N GLY A 145 -1.74 37.52 -25.94
CA GLY A 145 -1.99 37.98 -24.56
C GLY A 145 -1.19 37.22 -23.51
N PHE A 146 -1.47 35.93 -23.29
CA PHE A 146 -0.78 35.08 -22.32
C PHE A 146 -0.80 33.60 -22.75
N VAL A 147 0.03 32.75 -22.12
CA VAL A 147 0.06 31.31 -22.36
C VAL A 147 -1.20 30.67 -21.76
N THR A 148 -2.23 30.62 -22.59
CA THR A 148 -3.57 30.16 -22.20
C THR A 148 -4.12 29.21 -23.25
N MET A 149 -4.57 28.04 -22.85
CA MET A 149 -5.24 27.12 -23.78
C MET A 149 -6.20 26.16 -23.10
N ARG A 150 -7.24 25.80 -23.85
CA ARG A 150 -8.02 24.58 -23.70
C ARG A 150 -7.56 23.57 -24.75
N PHE A 151 -7.56 22.29 -24.44
CA PHE A 151 -7.02 21.28 -25.34
C PHE A 151 -7.61 19.90 -25.14
N ASP A 152 -7.43 19.05 -26.13
CA ASP A 152 -7.71 17.62 -26.05
C ASP A 152 -6.72 16.86 -26.95
N ALA A 153 -6.45 15.59 -26.62
CA ALA A 153 -5.74 14.67 -27.49
C ALA A 153 -6.64 13.45 -27.75
N LEU A 154 -7.01 13.26 -29.01
CA LEU A 154 -7.81 12.13 -29.46
C LEU A 154 -6.89 10.97 -29.77
N TYR A 155 -7.15 9.82 -29.16
CA TYR A 155 -6.32 8.63 -29.29
C TYR A 155 -7.12 7.38 -29.64
N ARG A 156 -6.45 6.34 -30.13
CA ARG A 156 -6.97 4.97 -30.23
C ARG A 156 -6.27 4.06 -29.24
N PRO A 157 -7.00 3.17 -28.56
CA PRO A 157 -6.37 2.05 -27.87
C PRO A 157 -5.56 1.22 -28.87
N ILE A 158 -4.32 0.89 -28.52
CA ILE A 158 -3.53 -0.03 -29.31
C ILE A 158 -4.01 -1.44 -28.98
N LYS A 159 -4.50 -2.17 -29.98
CA LYS A 159 -4.66 -3.63 -29.85
C LYS A 159 -3.25 -4.20 -29.69
N HIS A 160 -2.96 -4.75 -28.51
CA HIS A 160 -1.64 -5.27 -28.14
C HIS A 160 -0.97 -5.98 -29.33
N THR A 161 0.12 -5.39 -29.80
CA THR A 161 0.79 -5.81 -31.04
C THR A 161 1.88 -6.83 -30.72
N ILE A 162 1.96 -7.84 -31.58
CA ILE A 162 2.75 -9.06 -31.47
C ILE A 162 4.22 -8.78 -31.14
N THR A 163 4.68 -9.27 -30.00
CA THR A 163 6.10 -9.50 -29.73
C THR A 163 6.45 -10.89 -30.24
N GLU A 164 7.40 -11.00 -31.17
CA GLU A 164 7.99 -12.30 -31.53
C GLU A 164 9.28 -12.47 -30.72
N THR A 165 9.30 -13.50 -29.88
CA THR A 165 10.48 -13.88 -29.07
C THR A 165 11.08 -15.15 -29.66
N GLY A 166 12.40 -15.15 -29.86
CA GLY A 166 13.13 -16.31 -30.39
C GLY A 166 14.45 -16.51 -29.68
N LEU A 167 15.00 -17.73 -29.77
CA LEU A 167 16.30 -18.11 -29.22
C LEU A 167 17.26 -18.43 -30.36
N VAL A 168 18.48 -17.88 -30.30
CA VAL A 168 19.58 -18.22 -31.21
C VAL A 168 20.65 -18.94 -30.40
N ILE A 169 20.98 -20.17 -30.80
CA ILE A 169 22.01 -20.99 -30.15
C ILE A 169 23.19 -21.12 -31.11
N ASP A 170 24.38 -20.77 -30.64
CA ASP A 170 25.63 -21.06 -31.37
C ASP A 170 26.36 -22.24 -30.73
N GLU A 171 26.30 -23.39 -31.40
CA GLU A 171 26.98 -24.62 -30.98
C GLU A 171 28.35 -24.80 -31.67
N THR A 172 28.72 -23.90 -32.59
CA THR A 172 29.73 -24.17 -33.61
C THR A 172 31.13 -23.63 -33.29
N GLN A 173 31.28 -22.71 -32.33
CA GLN A 173 32.58 -22.12 -31.97
C GLN A 173 32.91 -22.17 -30.47
N LYS A 174 34.11 -22.70 -30.16
CA LYS A 174 34.77 -22.45 -28.87
C LYS A 174 35.42 -21.06 -28.88
N PHE A 175 34.83 -20.15 -28.11
CA PHE A 175 35.34 -18.80 -27.89
C PHE A 175 36.44 -18.82 -26.81
N ASN A 176 37.67 -19.14 -27.20
CA ASN A 176 38.82 -19.11 -26.27
C ASN A 176 39.48 -17.72 -26.28
N SER A 177 39.77 -17.15 -25.11
CA SER A 177 40.45 -15.84 -24.96
C SER A 177 41.97 -15.87 -25.22
N GLY A 178 42.53 -16.99 -25.71
CA GLY A 178 43.96 -17.20 -25.89
C GLY A 178 44.55 -16.62 -27.19
N LEU A 179 45.59 -15.80 -27.06
CA LEU A 179 46.45 -15.29 -28.15
C LEU A 179 46.99 -16.44 -29.06
N PRO A 180 47.22 -16.23 -30.38
CA PRO A 180 47.37 -14.95 -31.07
C PRO A 180 46.44 -14.74 -32.29
N VAL A 181 45.18 -15.19 -32.26
CA VAL A 181 44.24 -14.94 -33.37
C VAL A 181 43.20 -13.90 -32.93
N GLY A 182 42.79 -12.99 -33.83
CA GLY A 182 41.97 -11.81 -33.54
C GLY A 182 40.55 -12.08 -33.05
N ASP A 183 39.74 -11.02 -32.96
CA ASP A 183 38.34 -11.08 -32.57
C ASP A 183 37.60 -12.15 -33.41
N LYS A 184 36.92 -13.06 -32.72
CA LYS A 184 36.11 -14.09 -33.39
C LYS A 184 34.67 -13.64 -33.42
N PHE A 185 34.04 -13.85 -34.58
CA PHE A 185 32.64 -13.55 -34.80
C PHE A 185 31.90 -14.82 -35.20
N SER A 186 30.64 -14.90 -34.80
CA SER A 186 29.68 -15.86 -35.31
C SER A 186 28.38 -15.14 -35.61
N GLU A 187 27.77 -15.44 -36.75
CA GLU A 187 26.62 -14.72 -37.28
C GLU A 187 25.50 -15.70 -37.64
N HIS A 188 24.28 -15.38 -37.23
CA HIS A 188 23.10 -16.22 -37.40
C HIS A 188 21.98 -15.40 -38.03
N VAL A 189 21.49 -15.85 -39.18
CA VAL A 189 20.38 -15.18 -39.88
C VAL A 189 19.06 -15.60 -39.23
N VAL A 190 18.37 -14.64 -38.64
CA VAL A 190 17.06 -14.82 -38.00
C VAL A 190 15.98 -14.32 -38.94
N LYS A 191 15.03 -15.18 -39.29
CA LYS A 191 13.84 -14.80 -40.06
C LYS A 191 12.66 -14.67 -39.11
N PHE A 192 11.85 -13.64 -39.30
CA PHE A 192 10.57 -13.52 -38.60
C PHE A 192 9.57 -14.51 -39.19
N ASP A 193 8.65 -15.01 -38.37
CA ASP A 193 7.61 -15.94 -38.82
C ASP A 193 6.68 -15.27 -39.85
N ARG A 194 6.60 -13.94 -39.80
CA ARG A 194 5.92 -13.08 -40.77
C ARG A 194 6.62 -11.72 -40.88
N ALA A 195 6.49 -11.08 -42.03
CA ALA A 195 7.05 -9.74 -42.24
C ALA A 195 6.33 -8.68 -41.37
N PHE A 196 7.10 -7.88 -40.63
CA PHE A 196 6.58 -6.75 -39.86
C PHE A 196 6.20 -5.57 -40.77
N PRO A 197 5.16 -4.80 -40.43
CA PRO A 197 4.72 -3.66 -41.25
C PRO A 197 5.77 -2.53 -41.35
N ARG A 198 6.68 -2.43 -40.35
CA ARG A 198 7.83 -1.53 -40.29
C ARG A 198 9.05 -2.31 -39.78
N ILE A 199 10.27 -1.80 -40.00
CA ILE A 199 11.48 -2.44 -39.48
C ILE A 199 11.38 -2.43 -37.94
N PRO A 200 11.36 -3.60 -37.28
CA PRO A 200 11.18 -3.68 -35.83
C PRO A 200 12.47 -3.32 -35.08
N THR A 201 12.33 -2.86 -33.84
CA THR A 201 13.47 -2.73 -32.93
C THR A 201 13.83 -4.11 -32.39
N ILE A 202 15.10 -4.50 -32.55
CA ILE A 202 15.60 -5.78 -32.05
C ILE A 202 16.34 -5.56 -30.73
N VAL A 203 15.87 -6.26 -29.70
CA VAL A 203 16.54 -6.31 -28.40
C VAL A 203 17.24 -7.66 -28.31
N CYS A 204 18.58 -7.61 -28.26
CA CYS A 204 19.41 -8.80 -28.07
C CYS A 204 19.75 -8.94 -26.59
N GLY A 205 19.58 -10.14 -26.04
CA GLY A 205 19.98 -10.49 -24.69
C GLY A 205 20.74 -11.80 -24.68
N LEU A 206 21.63 -11.97 -23.71
CA LEU A 206 22.30 -13.25 -23.43
C LEU A 206 21.56 -13.92 -22.28
N THR A 207 21.03 -15.11 -22.53
CA THR A 207 20.30 -15.91 -21.53
C THR A 207 21.21 -16.92 -20.83
N GLN A 208 22.16 -17.51 -21.55
CA GLN A 208 23.10 -18.50 -21.04
C GLN A 208 24.45 -18.41 -21.76
N ILE A 209 25.55 -18.57 -21.03
CA ILE A 209 26.92 -18.65 -21.57
C ILE A 209 27.64 -19.79 -20.84
N ASP A 210 28.20 -20.74 -21.60
CA ASP A 210 29.10 -21.77 -21.05
C ASP A 210 30.54 -21.23 -21.03
N CYS A 211 30.97 -20.73 -19.88
CA CYS A 211 32.31 -20.15 -19.71
C CYS A 211 33.39 -21.21 -19.40
N GLY A 212 33.05 -22.48 -19.19
CA GLY A 212 34.01 -23.47 -18.68
C GLY A 212 34.82 -22.96 -17.48
N GLU A 213 36.16 -23.02 -17.56
CA GLU A 213 37.08 -22.46 -16.55
C GLU A 213 37.59 -21.03 -16.89
N ASP A 214 37.20 -20.44 -18.02
CA ASP A 214 37.73 -19.15 -18.48
C ASP A 214 36.97 -17.98 -17.85
N LYS A 215 37.49 -17.52 -16.71
CA LYS A 215 36.95 -16.37 -15.95
C LYS A 215 37.11 -15.01 -16.64
N ASN A 216 37.81 -14.94 -17.78
CA ASN A 216 38.13 -13.69 -18.48
C ASN A 216 37.41 -13.56 -19.83
N LEU A 217 36.47 -14.46 -20.15
CA LEU A 217 35.70 -14.41 -21.38
C LEU A 217 34.84 -13.14 -21.46
N ARG A 218 34.93 -12.43 -22.58
CA ARG A 218 34.13 -11.24 -22.89
C ARG A 218 33.41 -11.44 -24.20
N ILE A 219 32.09 -11.37 -24.15
CA ILE A 219 31.22 -11.57 -25.30
C ILE A 219 30.32 -10.34 -25.47
N ARG A 220 30.19 -9.89 -26.71
CA ARG A 220 29.19 -8.90 -27.15
C ARG A 220 28.20 -9.61 -28.08
N VAL A 221 26.91 -9.37 -27.88
CA VAL A 221 25.86 -9.75 -28.84
C VAL A 221 25.14 -8.53 -29.38
N PHE A 222 24.76 -8.57 -30.64
CA PHE A 222 23.99 -7.50 -31.26
C PHE A 222 23.31 -7.99 -32.53
N ALA A 223 22.32 -7.23 -33.00
CA ALA A 223 21.68 -7.44 -34.29
C ALA A 223 22.25 -6.45 -35.32
N LYS A 224 22.45 -6.92 -36.55
CA LYS A 224 22.74 -6.10 -37.73
C LYS A 224 21.83 -6.52 -38.90
N ASP A 225 21.84 -5.75 -39.99
CA ASP A 225 21.05 -6.04 -41.19
C ASP A 225 19.54 -6.21 -40.92
N ILE A 226 18.97 -5.38 -40.04
CA ILE A 226 17.57 -5.49 -39.61
C ILE A 226 16.64 -5.05 -40.74
N THR A 227 15.76 -5.95 -41.16
CA THR A 227 14.73 -5.72 -42.18
C THR A 227 13.35 -5.98 -41.60
N LYS A 228 12.31 -5.81 -42.42
CA LYS A 228 10.94 -6.21 -42.06
C LYS A 228 10.76 -7.73 -41.97
N GLU A 229 11.68 -8.51 -42.53
CA GLU A 229 11.55 -9.97 -42.70
C GLU A 229 12.52 -10.76 -41.82
N GLY A 230 13.48 -10.09 -41.18
CA GLY A 230 14.47 -10.71 -40.32
C GLY A 230 15.65 -9.80 -40.03
N PHE A 231 16.67 -10.35 -39.37
CA PHE A 231 17.92 -9.67 -39.04
C PHE A 231 19.07 -10.69 -38.88
N THR A 232 20.31 -10.21 -38.81
CA THR A 232 21.48 -11.05 -38.50
C THR A 232 21.87 -10.86 -37.04
N PHE A 233 21.84 -11.92 -36.25
CA PHE A 233 22.29 -11.95 -34.86
C PHE A 233 23.79 -12.28 -34.80
N VAL A 234 24.59 -11.51 -34.09
CA VAL A 234 26.05 -11.63 -34.04
C VAL A 234 26.54 -11.90 -32.62
N PHE A 235 27.45 -12.87 -32.47
CA PHE A 235 28.28 -13.12 -31.28
C PHE A 235 29.72 -12.70 -31.55
N MET A 236 30.35 -11.93 -30.64
CA MET A 236 31.73 -11.43 -30.80
C MET A 236 32.56 -11.54 -29.52
N THR A 237 33.83 -11.97 -29.62
CA THR A 237 34.83 -11.90 -28.51
C THR A 237 35.77 -10.70 -28.63
N CYS A 238 36.29 -10.16 -27.51
CA CYS A 238 37.15 -8.95 -27.52
C CYS A 238 38.36 -8.97 -26.55
N ARG A 239 39.42 -8.19 -26.85
CA ARG A 239 40.63 -7.96 -26.01
C ARG A 239 40.57 -6.67 -25.17
N LEU A 240 41.30 -6.65 -24.05
CA LEU A 240 41.61 -5.44 -23.27
C LEU A 240 42.57 -4.53 -24.07
N ASN A 241 42.18 -3.27 -24.26
CA ASN A 241 43.03 -2.08 -24.55
C ASN A 241 42.96 -1.42 -25.94
N GLN A 242 41.93 -1.62 -26.76
CA GLN A 242 41.65 -0.69 -27.87
C GLN A 242 40.16 -0.35 -27.95
N TRP A 243 39.78 0.76 -27.31
CA TRP A 243 38.59 1.53 -27.67
C TRP A 243 39.07 2.95 -27.98
N GLU A 244 39.61 3.15 -29.18
CA GLU A 244 39.34 4.40 -29.89
C GLU A 244 38.08 4.13 -30.72
N ILE A 245 37.02 4.86 -30.40
CA ILE A 245 35.75 4.83 -31.10
C ILE A 245 35.99 5.50 -32.45
N ASP A 246 36.31 4.71 -33.48
CA ASP A 246 36.27 5.19 -34.85
C ASP A 246 35.76 4.07 -35.79
N GLN A 247 34.63 4.37 -36.43
CA GLN A 247 33.97 3.66 -37.53
C GLN A 247 33.24 2.34 -37.23
N ILE A 248 32.06 2.42 -36.60
CA ILE A 248 31.03 1.37 -36.70
C ILE A 248 29.68 2.01 -37.05
N ASP A 249 28.97 1.33 -37.95
CA ASP A 249 27.81 1.76 -38.74
C ASP A 249 26.62 2.29 -37.91
N LYS A 250 25.95 3.34 -38.43
CA LYS A 250 24.88 4.12 -37.74
C LYS A 250 23.58 3.35 -37.46
N ASN A 251 23.51 2.08 -37.84
CA ASN A 251 22.33 1.21 -37.67
C ASN A 251 22.54 0.10 -36.62
N SER A 252 23.62 0.12 -35.84
CA SER A 252 23.85 -0.82 -34.75
C SER A 252 23.32 -0.27 -33.42
N VAL A 253 22.40 -0.99 -32.77
CA VAL A 253 21.92 -0.66 -31.42
C VAL A 253 22.94 -1.21 -30.42
N GLU A 254 23.61 -0.32 -29.68
CA GLU A 254 24.52 -0.72 -28.60
C GLU A 254 23.77 -0.92 -27.28
N SER A 255 24.15 -1.95 -26.52
CA SER A 255 24.02 -1.88 -25.06
C SER A 255 25.21 -2.54 -24.32
N ILE A 256 25.80 -1.70 -23.47
CA ILE A 256 26.36 -1.92 -22.12
C ILE A 256 27.72 -2.62 -21.94
N ARG A 257 28.62 -1.89 -21.26
CA ARG A 257 29.84 -2.34 -20.57
C ARG A 257 29.51 -3.42 -19.53
N ILE A 258 30.17 -4.57 -19.61
CA ILE A 258 30.17 -5.58 -18.55
C ILE A 258 31.43 -5.37 -17.69
N HIS A 259 31.27 -4.70 -16.54
CA HIS A 259 32.08 -4.99 -15.36
C HIS A 259 31.28 -5.93 -14.46
N GLY A 260 31.97 -6.81 -13.73
CA GLY A 260 31.35 -7.76 -12.82
C GLY A 260 30.39 -7.09 -11.83
N GLU A 261 29.37 -7.87 -11.46
CA GLU A 261 28.19 -7.56 -10.65
C GLU A 261 27.26 -6.47 -11.22
N ILE A 262 26.09 -6.93 -11.68
CA ILE A 262 24.97 -6.08 -12.07
C ILE A 262 24.06 -5.91 -10.85
N ASP A 263 23.91 -4.68 -10.37
CA ASP A 263 22.88 -4.28 -9.41
C ASP A 263 21.66 -3.79 -10.22
N ILE A 264 20.62 -4.63 -10.35
CA ILE A 264 19.37 -4.25 -11.06
C ILE A 264 18.34 -3.76 -10.05
N SER A 265 18.29 -2.45 -9.82
CA SER A 265 17.18 -1.83 -9.12
C SER A 265 15.93 -1.82 -9.99
N VAL A 266 14.99 -2.73 -9.71
CA VAL A 266 13.68 -2.80 -10.38
C VAL A 266 12.71 -1.83 -9.70
N LEU A 267 12.26 -0.80 -10.43
CA LEU A 267 11.26 0.17 -9.97
C LEU A 267 9.85 -0.31 -10.34
N ILE A 268 9.04 -0.68 -9.35
CA ILE A 268 7.60 -0.91 -9.52
C ILE A 268 6.85 0.40 -9.28
N PRO A 269 5.97 0.87 -10.20
CA PRO A 269 5.22 2.10 -9.97
C PRO A 269 4.14 1.92 -8.89
N ASN A 270 4.08 2.88 -7.96
CA ASN A 270 3.17 3.01 -6.81
C ASN A 270 3.39 2.05 -5.65
N ILE A 271 4.15 2.50 -4.64
CA ILE A 271 3.89 2.40 -3.19
C ILE A 271 4.96 3.28 -2.48
N GLU A 272 4.54 4.13 -1.54
CA GLU A 272 5.43 4.80 -0.60
C GLU A 272 6.22 3.74 0.19
N ASN A 273 7.56 3.84 0.21
CA ASN A 273 8.57 2.81 0.57
C ASN A 273 9.13 2.02 -0.63
N LEU A 274 9.97 2.70 -1.42
CA LEU A 274 10.77 2.07 -2.49
C LEU A 274 11.83 1.15 -1.88
N LYS A 275 11.77 -0.15 -2.21
CA LYS A 275 12.80 -1.15 -1.87
C LYS A 275 13.56 -1.55 -3.14
N SER A 276 14.85 -1.26 -3.21
CA SER A 276 15.75 -1.71 -4.29
C SER A 276 16.27 -3.11 -3.99
N TYR A 277 16.35 -3.96 -5.02
CA TYR A 277 16.94 -5.29 -4.95
C TYR A 277 18.20 -5.34 -5.82
N SER A 278 19.23 -6.04 -5.37
CA SER A 278 20.33 -6.47 -6.25
C SER A 278 19.89 -7.62 -7.16
N TRP A 279 20.63 -7.92 -8.23
CA TRP A 279 20.29 -9.03 -9.12
C TRP A 279 20.27 -10.38 -8.38
N SER A 280 21.22 -10.62 -7.48
CA SER A 280 21.27 -11.81 -6.65
C SER A 280 20.08 -11.90 -5.69
N GLN A 281 19.65 -10.77 -5.11
CA GLN A 281 18.44 -10.71 -4.27
C GLN A 281 17.17 -10.95 -5.10
N MET A 282 17.07 -10.37 -6.31
CA MET A 282 15.92 -10.54 -7.18
C MET A 282 15.70 -12.01 -7.59
N LEU A 283 16.78 -12.76 -7.86
CA LEU A 283 16.73 -14.18 -8.21
C LEU A 283 16.19 -15.08 -7.09
N GLU A 284 16.18 -14.58 -5.85
CA GLU A 284 15.70 -15.30 -4.68
C GLU A 284 14.29 -14.83 -4.23
N GLU A 285 13.72 -13.83 -4.92
CA GLU A 285 12.44 -13.19 -4.56
C GLU A 285 11.36 -13.47 -5.62
N PRO A 286 10.55 -14.55 -5.47
CA PRO A 286 9.66 -15.03 -6.52
C PRO A 286 8.55 -14.04 -6.89
N PHE A 287 8.06 -13.22 -5.96
CA PHE A 287 7.04 -12.22 -6.26
C PHE A 287 7.57 -11.04 -7.08
N VAL A 288 8.88 -10.76 -7.01
CA VAL A 288 9.54 -9.77 -7.88
C VAL A 288 9.68 -10.35 -9.29
N LEU A 289 10.14 -11.60 -9.39
CA LEU A 289 10.22 -12.33 -10.66
C LEU A 289 8.87 -12.40 -11.37
N ALA A 290 7.82 -12.78 -10.64
CA ALA A 290 6.46 -12.88 -11.14
C ALA A 290 5.87 -11.53 -11.58
N GLY A 291 6.07 -10.48 -10.78
CA GLY A 291 5.57 -9.13 -11.08
C GLY A 291 6.24 -8.47 -12.28
N ASN A 292 7.45 -8.88 -12.64
CA ASN A 292 8.21 -8.31 -13.77
C ASN A 292 8.22 -9.21 -15.02
N GLY A 293 7.48 -10.31 -15.01
CA GLY A 293 7.36 -11.16 -16.20
C GLY A 293 8.56 -12.09 -16.45
N TYR A 294 9.44 -12.31 -15.48
CA TYR A 294 10.62 -13.17 -15.61
C TYR A 294 10.27 -14.67 -15.54
N TYR A 295 9.52 -15.16 -16.53
CA TYR A 295 8.95 -16.50 -16.57
C TYR A 295 9.99 -17.63 -16.38
N GLU A 296 11.06 -17.65 -17.18
CA GLU A 296 12.06 -18.72 -17.12
C GLU A 296 12.85 -18.73 -15.79
N LEU A 297 13.16 -17.55 -15.25
CA LEU A 297 13.86 -17.44 -13.97
C LEU A 297 12.97 -17.87 -12.81
N LEU A 298 11.68 -17.52 -12.86
CA LEU A 298 10.68 -17.97 -11.88
C LEU A 298 10.52 -19.50 -11.92
N LYS A 299 10.48 -20.08 -13.12
CA LYS A 299 10.43 -21.53 -13.32
C LYS A 299 11.65 -22.23 -12.74
N GLN A 300 12.85 -21.71 -13.03
CA GLN A 300 14.10 -22.22 -12.47
C GLN A 300 14.13 -22.11 -10.94
N TYR A 301 13.63 -21.01 -10.37
CA TYR A 301 13.52 -20.82 -8.92
C TYR A 301 12.69 -21.92 -8.26
N TYR A 302 11.47 -22.18 -8.76
CA TYR A 302 10.62 -23.23 -8.19
C TYR A 302 11.16 -24.64 -8.45
N GLN A 303 11.76 -24.89 -9.63
CA GLN A 303 12.43 -26.17 -9.89
C GLN A 303 13.59 -26.42 -8.93
N ARG A 304 14.41 -25.41 -8.62
CA ARG A 304 15.48 -25.51 -7.61
C ARG A 304 14.92 -25.88 -6.24
N LEU A 305 13.84 -25.21 -5.81
CA LEU A 305 13.19 -25.48 -4.52
C LEU A 305 12.58 -26.89 -4.44
N ILE A 306 11.93 -27.33 -5.52
CA ILE A 306 11.34 -28.67 -5.61
C ILE A 306 12.45 -29.72 -5.57
N ASN A 307 13.53 -29.54 -6.34
CA ASN A 307 14.64 -30.48 -6.41
C ASN A 307 15.50 -30.52 -5.14
N SER A 308 15.65 -29.40 -4.41
CA SER A 308 16.40 -29.36 -3.16
C SER A 308 15.72 -30.10 -2.00
N ASN A 309 14.40 -30.27 -2.09
CA ASN A 309 13.60 -30.97 -1.11
C ASN A 309 13.48 -32.44 -1.53
N ASN A 310 14.44 -33.29 -1.15
CA ASN A 310 14.54 -34.74 -1.45
C ASN A 310 13.34 -35.63 -1.01
N ASN A 311 12.16 -35.07 -0.71
CA ASN A 311 10.96 -35.80 -0.34
C ASN A 311 9.90 -35.70 -1.44
N SER A 312 9.41 -36.84 -1.90
CA SER A 312 8.39 -37.04 -2.93
C SER A 312 6.97 -36.55 -2.57
N ASN A 313 6.82 -35.62 -1.62
CA ASN A 313 5.52 -35.16 -1.13
C ASN A 313 5.56 -33.67 -0.70
N ILE A 314 6.03 -32.79 -1.60
CA ILE A 314 6.04 -31.34 -1.38
C ILE A 314 4.65 -30.77 -1.62
N ASP A 315 4.12 -30.03 -0.64
CA ASP A 315 2.89 -29.28 -0.81
C ASP A 315 3.18 -27.92 -1.45
N ILE A 316 2.87 -27.80 -2.74
CA ILE A 316 3.16 -26.60 -3.52
C ILE A 316 2.52 -25.32 -2.94
N ASN A 317 1.35 -25.46 -2.29
CA ASN A 317 0.61 -24.34 -1.70
C ASN A 317 1.29 -23.78 -0.43
N SER A 318 2.25 -24.51 0.15
CA SER A 318 3.06 -24.02 1.27
C SER A 318 4.29 -23.23 0.82
N ILE A 319 4.66 -23.33 -0.46
CA ILE A 319 5.87 -22.69 -1.02
C ILE A 319 5.51 -21.48 -1.89
N VAL A 320 4.43 -21.58 -2.66
CA VAL A 320 3.94 -20.45 -3.48
C VAL A 320 3.22 -19.46 -2.58
N LYS A 321 3.81 -18.28 -2.39
CA LYS A 321 3.21 -17.21 -1.59
C LYS A 321 2.06 -16.55 -2.33
N TYR A 322 1.01 -16.17 -1.59
CA TYR A 322 -0.15 -15.42 -2.11
C TYR A 322 0.25 -14.18 -2.92
N GLN A 323 1.19 -13.38 -2.37
CA GLN A 323 1.71 -12.17 -3.02
C GLN A 323 2.33 -12.43 -4.41
N THR A 324 2.97 -13.59 -4.61
CA THR A 324 3.59 -13.94 -5.88
C THR A 324 2.54 -14.05 -6.99
N ILE A 325 1.40 -14.67 -6.71
CA ILE A 325 0.31 -14.84 -7.67
C ILE A 325 -0.39 -13.50 -7.91
N ILE A 326 -0.63 -12.70 -6.86
CA ILE A 326 -1.21 -11.36 -7.02
C ILE A 326 -0.34 -10.48 -7.92
N ASN A 327 0.98 -10.51 -7.75
CA ASN A 327 1.90 -9.78 -8.62
C ASN A 327 1.89 -10.30 -10.06
N ALA A 328 1.83 -11.62 -10.25
CA ALA A 328 1.69 -12.22 -11.58
C ALA A 328 0.42 -11.73 -12.29
N ILE A 329 -0.70 -11.65 -11.57
CA ILE A 329 -1.97 -11.18 -12.11
C ILE A 329 -1.93 -9.68 -12.38
N ARG A 330 -1.46 -8.89 -11.42
CA ARG A 330 -1.48 -7.42 -11.50
C ARG A 330 -0.49 -6.88 -12.53
N PHE A 331 0.72 -7.42 -12.58
CA PHE A 331 1.85 -6.85 -13.34
C PHE A 331 2.52 -7.86 -14.29
N GLY A 332 2.45 -9.15 -13.98
CA GLY A 332 3.08 -10.22 -14.77
C GLY A 332 2.30 -10.62 -16.02
N SER A 333 2.60 -11.82 -16.53
CA SER A 333 2.03 -12.35 -17.78
C SER A 333 1.07 -13.52 -17.56
N LEU A 334 0.21 -13.79 -18.54
CA LEU A 334 -0.71 -14.94 -18.52
C LEU A 334 0.06 -16.26 -18.44
N GLU A 335 1.25 -16.34 -19.03
CA GLU A 335 2.13 -17.52 -19.04
C GLU A 335 2.58 -17.89 -17.63
N ILE A 336 2.89 -16.89 -16.80
CA ILE A 336 3.25 -17.12 -15.40
C ILE A 336 2.05 -17.66 -14.62
N VAL A 337 0.85 -17.13 -14.86
CA VAL A 337 -0.38 -17.63 -14.23
C VAL A 337 -0.67 -19.06 -14.67
N LYS A 338 -0.53 -19.38 -15.97
CA LYS A 338 -0.67 -20.75 -16.50
C LYS A 338 0.34 -21.69 -15.86
N TYR A 339 1.58 -21.27 -15.69
CA TYR A 339 2.60 -22.08 -15.04
C TYR A 339 2.23 -22.46 -13.61
N PHE A 340 1.72 -21.50 -12.82
CA PHE A 340 1.21 -21.81 -11.47
C PHE A 340 0.05 -22.82 -11.51
N MET A 341 -0.86 -22.69 -12.47
CA MET A 341 -2.11 -23.44 -12.49
C MET A 341 -2.02 -24.82 -13.18
N GLU A 342 -1.13 -24.97 -14.17
CA GLU A 342 -1.04 -26.18 -15.01
C GLU A 342 0.22 -27.00 -14.72
N GLU A 343 1.37 -26.34 -14.52
CA GLU A 343 2.63 -27.05 -14.27
C GLU A 343 2.89 -27.28 -12.78
N LEU A 344 2.61 -26.28 -11.94
CA LEU A 344 2.78 -26.39 -10.49
C LEU A 344 1.53 -26.93 -9.76
N ASP A 345 0.38 -27.02 -10.43
CA ASP A 345 -0.90 -27.49 -9.87
C ASP A 345 -1.28 -26.77 -8.56
N VAL A 346 -1.07 -25.44 -8.52
CA VAL A 346 -1.38 -24.61 -7.36
C VAL A 346 -2.89 -24.52 -7.15
N ASN A 347 -3.34 -24.78 -5.92
CA ASN A 347 -4.73 -24.64 -5.52
C ASN A 347 -4.97 -23.23 -4.95
N LEU A 348 -5.50 -22.34 -5.78
CA LEU A 348 -5.80 -20.95 -5.41
C LEU A 348 -6.68 -20.83 -4.17
N ASN A 349 -7.68 -21.71 -4.01
CA ASN A 349 -8.61 -21.67 -2.87
C ASN A 349 -7.88 -21.98 -1.55
N ARG A 350 -6.92 -22.90 -1.61
CA ARG A 350 -6.12 -23.26 -0.43
C ARG A 350 -5.17 -22.12 -0.04
N LEU A 351 -4.59 -21.42 -1.02
CA LEU A 351 -3.76 -20.24 -0.75
C LEU A 351 -4.55 -19.10 -0.14
N GLU A 352 -5.77 -18.83 -0.62
CA GLU A 352 -6.66 -17.83 -0.04
C GLU A 352 -7.04 -18.17 1.41
N ALA A 353 -7.32 -19.45 1.72
CA ALA A 353 -7.62 -19.89 3.07
C ALA A 353 -6.44 -19.75 4.04
N ILE A 354 -5.20 -19.98 3.58
CA ILE A 354 -3.99 -19.80 4.40
C ILE A 354 -3.81 -18.33 4.79
N GLN A 355 -3.88 -17.41 3.82
CA GLN A 355 -3.71 -15.98 4.08
C GLN A 355 -4.73 -15.42 5.08
N ASN A 356 -5.99 -15.84 4.96
CA ASN A 356 -7.05 -15.38 5.87
C ASN A 356 -6.80 -15.82 7.31
N ASN A 357 -6.22 -17.01 7.54
CA ASN A 357 -5.91 -17.48 8.89
C ASN A 357 -4.68 -16.78 9.51
N GLU A 358 -3.72 -16.35 8.68
CA GLU A 358 -2.53 -15.61 9.14
C GLU A 358 -2.88 -14.16 9.54
N SER A 359 -3.85 -13.53 8.85
CA SER A 359 -4.31 -12.15 9.15
C SER A 359 -4.99 -11.97 10.51
N TYR A 360 -5.40 -13.03 11.20
CA TYR A 360 -6.01 -12.96 12.53
C TYR A 360 -5.00 -13.11 13.67
N MET A 361 -3.72 -13.31 13.36
CA MET A 361 -2.68 -13.57 14.36
C MET A 361 -1.71 -12.39 14.53
N GLU A 362 -2.01 -11.24 13.90
CA GLU A 362 -1.27 -9.98 14.03
C GLU A 362 -2.25 -8.83 14.29
N ASP A 363 -2.85 -8.76 15.48
CA ASP A 363 -2.98 -7.48 16.18
C ASP A 363 -3.14 -7.73 17.70
N ASP A 364 -2.47 -6.87 18.45
CA ASP A 364 -2.28 -6.96 19.89
C ASP A 364 -3.57 -6.73 20.68
N GLY A 365 -3.56 -7.22 21.92
CA GLY A 365 -4.70 -7.22 22.82
C GLY A 365 -5.29 -5.84 23.11
N ASP A 366 -6.60 -5.75 22.92
CA ASP A 366 -7.50 -5.12 23.87
C ASP A 366 -8.73 -6.03 23.98
N GLU A 367 -8.91 -6.60 25.17
CA GLU A 367 -10.12 -7.33 25.55
C GLU A 367 -11.27 -6.33 25.66
N ASP A 368 -12.20 -6.36 24.70
CA ASP A 368 -13.58 -6.01 24.96
C ASP A 368 -14.49 -7.06 24.33
N GLU A 369 -15.04 -7.90 25.21
CA GLU A 369 -16.04 -8.91 24.94
C GLU A 369 -17.34 -8.25 24.47
N ASP A 370 -17.73 -8.51 23.23
CA ASP A 370 -19.14 -8.64 22.87
C ASP A 370 -19.30 -9.82 21.90
N GLU A 371 -19.59 -10.98 22.48
CA GLU A 371 -20.05 -12.17 21.79
C GLU A 371 -21.30 -11.86 20.97
N VAL A 372 -21.12 -11.60 19.67
CA VAL A 372 -22.14 -11.90 18.67
C VAL A 372 -21.77 -13.24 18.04
N GLN A 373 -22.39 -14.31 18.56
CA GLN A 373 -22.58 -15.56 17.81
C GLN A 373 -23.30 -15.25 16.49
N GLY A 374 -22.52 -14.94 15.47
CA GLY A 374 -23.00 -14.63 14.13
C GLY A 374 -22.08 -15.32 13.14
N VAL A 375 -22.62 -16.30 12.43
CA VAL A 375 -21.94 -17.09 11.40
C VAL A 375 -21.19 -16.16 10.43
N THR A 376 -19.87 -16.05 10.59
CA THR A 376 -19.01 -15.27 9.69
C THR A 376 -18.79 -16.07 8.41
N TYR A 377 -19.72 -15.93 7.47
CA TYR A 377 -19.48 -16.27 6.07
C TYR A 377 -18.51 -15.25 5.48
N TYR A 378 -17.20 -15.46 5.71
CA TYR A 378 -16.17 -14.84 4.87
C TYR A 378 -16.25 -15.50 3.51
N THR A 379 -17.00 -14.85 2.63
CA THR A 379 -16.99 -15.17 1.23
C THR A 379 -15.60 -14.91 0.67
N PRO A 380 -15.20 -15.70 -0.32
CA PRO A 380 -13.83 -15.70 -0.76
C PRO A 380 -13.69 -14.71 -1.91
N GLN A 381 -12.81 -13.74 -1.76
CA GLN A 381 -12.58 -12.69 -2.74
C GLN A 381 -11.08 -12.57 -3.05
N ASN A 382 -10.55 -12.81 -4.24
CA ASN A 382 -10.80 -13.76 -5.34
C ASN A 382 -9.76 -13.32 -6.38
N PHE A 383 -8.78 -14.15 -6.74
CA PHE A 383 -7.82 -13.83 -7.83
C PHE A 383 -8.52 -13.32 -9.11
N LEU A 384 -9.76 -13.78 -9.38
CA LEU A 384 -10.63 -13.30 -10.45
C LEU A 384 -11.04 -11.82 -10.32
N ASN A 385 -11.40 -11.36 -9.11
CA ASN A 385 -11.73 -9.94 -8.86
C ASN A 385 -10.49 -9.06 -9.01
N TYR A 386 -9.34 -9.50 -8.50
CA TYR A 386 -8.08 -8.79 -8.70
C TYR A 386 -7.74 -8.64 -10.19
N ALA A 387 -7.86 -9.71 -10.97
CA ALA A 387 -7.68 -9.64 -12.43
C ALA A 387 -8.65 -8.64 -13.09
N ALA A 388 -9.92 -8.64 -12.66
CA ALA A 388 -10.93 -7.71 -13.17
C ALA A 388 -10.64 -6.23 -12.84
N ARG A 389 -10.22 -5.93 -11.60
CA ARG A 389 -9.84 -4.58 -11.14
C ARG A 389 -8.64 -4.00 -11.90
N HIS A 390 -7.76 -4.87 -12.40
CA HIS A 390 -6.60 -4.49 -13.19
C HIS A 390 -6.82 -4.63 -14.70
N SER A 391 -8.06 -4.84 -15.14
CA SER A 391 -8.42 -4.96 -16.57
C SER A 391 -7.65 -6.07 -17.31
N ARG A 392 -7.35 -7.18 -16.64
CA ARG A 392 -6.64 -8.35 -17.20
C ARG A 392 -7.62 -9.32 -17.83
N LEU A 393 -8.18 -8.94 -18.98
CA LEU A 393 -9.15 -9.76 -19.72
C LEU A 393 -8.58 -11.14 -20.08
N ASP A 394 -7.30 -11.17 -20.49
CA ASP A 394 -6.52 -12.38 -20.79
C ASP A 394 -6.53 -13.39 -19.63
N ILE A 395 -6.28 -12.91 -18.42
CA ILE A 395 -6.25 -13.73 -17.21
C ILE A 395 -7.66 -14.07 -16.75
N VAL A 396 -8.62 -13.14 -16.83
CA VAL A 396 -10.01 -13.41 -16.47
C VAL A 396 -10.58 -14.54 -17.32
N GLU A 397 -10.44 -14.47 -18.64
CA GLU A 397 -10.91 -15.54 -19.54
C GLU A 397 -10.25 -16.88 -19.23
N TYR A 398 -8.94 -16.86 -18.92
CA TYR A 398 -8.23 -18.06 -18.50
C TYR A 398 -8.77 -18.65 -17.21
N LEU A 399 -8.96 -17.85 -16.15
CA LEU A 399 -9.46 -18.32 -14.86
C LEU A 399 -10.89 -18.88 -14.96
N ILE A 400 -11.75 -18.26 -15.78
CA ILE A 400 -13.11 -18.74 -16.05
C ILE A 400 -13.06 -20.08 -16.81
N THR A 401 -12.22 -20.20 -17.82
CA THR A 401 -12.12 -21.45 -18.60
C THR A 401 -11.45 -22.57 -17.80
N TYR A 402 -10.49 -22.25 -16.95
CA TYR A 402 -9.79 -23.22 -16.09
C TYR A 402 -10.77 -23.90 -15.12
N ASP A 403 -11.61 -23.14 -14.40
CA ASP A 403 -12.61 -23.72 -13.48
C ASP A 403 -13.61 -24.66 -14.19
N ASN A 404 -13.97 -24.32 -15.43
CA ASN A 404 -14.83 -25.17 -16.26
C ASN A 404 -14.17 -26.48 -16.73
N ARG A 405 -12.83 -26.57 -16.74
CA ARG A 405 -12.06 -27.74 -17.17
C ARG A 405 -11.73 -28.71 -16.04
N VAL A 406 -11.77 -28.29 -14.78
CA VAL A 406 -11.40 -29.14 -13.64
C VAL A 406 -12.52 -30.17 -13.33
N PRO A 407 -12.23 -31.48 -13.38
CA PRO A 407 -13.21 -32.54 -13.10
C PRO A 407 -13.81 -32.44 -11.68
N ARG A 408 -15.13 -32.64 -11.52
CA ARG A 408 -15.86 -32.54 -10.22
C ARG A 408 -15.23 -33.36 -9.09
N ASN A 409 -14.60 -34.48 -9.42
CA ASN A 409 -13.90 -35.40 -8.52
C ASN A 409 -12.52 -34.90 -8.03
N LYS A 410 -11.94 -33.86 -8.64
CA LYS A 410 -10.81 -33.10 -8.09
C LYS A 410 -11.25 -31.87 -7.27
N LYS A 411 -12.55 -31.50 -7.28
CA LYS A 411 -13.14 -30.46 -6.41
C LYS A 411 -13.37 -31.00 -4.99
N ASN A 412 -12.32 -31.57 -4.41
CA ASN A 412 -12.39 -32.36 -3.18
C ASN A 412 -12.53 -31.46 -1.94
N SER A 413 -13.77 -31.14 -1.55
CA SER A 413 -14.26 -31.02 -0.16
C SER A 413 -15.71 -30.52 -0.19
N ASP A 414 -16.48 -30.83 0.84
CA ASP A 414 -17.92 -30.54 1.02
C ASP A 414 -18.31 -29.05 1.05
N ILE A 415 -17.53 -28.18 0.42
CA ILE A 415 -17.84 -26.77 0.19
C ILE A 415 -17.58 -26.50 -1.30
N GLY A 416 -18.62 -26.71 -2.11
CA GLY A 416 -18.59 -26.45 -3.54
C GLY A 416 -18.35 -24.97 -3.83
N TYR A 417 -17.08 -24.60 -3.96
CA TYR A 417 -16.66 -23.24 -4.21
C TYR A 417 -16.93 -22.84 -5.67
N GLN A 418 -17.53 -21.66 -5.87
CA GLN A 418 -17.83 -21.06 -7.18
C GLN A 418 -17.27 -19.64 -7.21
N TRP A 419 -16.73 -19.21 -8.36
CA TRP A 419 -16.28 -17.83 -8.55
C TRP A 419 -17.37 -16.81 -8.20
N ASP A 420 -17.01 -15.78 -7.43
CA ASP A 420 -17.89 -14.63 -7.19
C ASP A 420 -17.82 -13.66 -8.37
N TYR A 421 -18.60 -13.99 -9.40
CA TYR A 421 -18.72 -13.18 -10.60
C TYR A 421 -19.34 -11.79 -10.34
N TYR A 422 -20.11 -11.62 -9.27
CA TYR A 422 -20.69 -10.31 -8.94
C TYR A 422 -19.60 -9.36 -8.45
N THR A 423 -18.76 -9.81 -7.51
CA THR A 423 -17.64 -9.01 -7.01
C THR A 423 -16.60 -8.74 -8.11
N ALA A 424 -16.33 -9.72 -8.99
CA ALA A 424 -15.49 -9.49 -10.15
C ALA A 424 -16.09 -8.47 -11.15
N MET A 425 -17.41 -8.46 -11.31
CA MET A 425 -18.11 -7.44 -12.11
C MET A 425 -17.99 -6.04 -11.49
N VAL A 426 -18.06 -5.90 -10.17
CA VAL A 426 -17.74 -4.64 -9.48
C VAL A 426 -16.30 -4.23 -9.78
N GLY A 427 -15.34 -5.16 -9.71
CA GLY A 427 -13.94 -4.93 -10.10
C GLY A 427 -13.77 -4.45 -11.55
N ALA A 428 -14.54 -5.01 -12.48
CA ALA A 428 -14.54 -4.59 -13.89
C ALA A 428 -15.08 -3.16 -14.09
N ILE A 429 -16.09 -2.74 -13.32
CA ILE A 429 -16.60 -1.37 -13.33
C ILE A 429 -15.52 -0.40 -12.83
N ILE A 430 -14.80 -0.76 -11.76
CA ILE A 430 -13.69 0.02 -11.22
C ILE A 430 -12.59 0.21 -12.27
N SER A 431 -12.26 -0.85 -13.01
CA SER A 431 -11.21 -0.80 -14.04
C SER A 431 -11.61 -0.04 -15.30
N GLY A 432 -12.90 0.24 -15.50
CA GLY A 432 -13.40 0.89 -16.71
C GLY A 432 -13.58 -0.06 -17.89
N ASN A 433 -13.40 -1.37 -17.72
CA ASN A 433 -13.42 -2.33 -18.82
C ASN A 433 -14.83 -2.86 -19.08
N PHE A 434 -15.47 -2.34 -20.12
CA PHE A 434 -16.84 -2.68 -20.49
C PHE A 434 -17.01 -4.13 -20.97
N GLU A 435 -16.00 -4.69 -21.62
CA GLU A 435 -16.02 -6.08 -22.10
C GLU A 435 -16.06 -7.06 -20.92
N LEU A 436 -15.29 -6.77 -19.87
CA LEU A 436 -15.31 -7.54 -18.63
C LEU A 436 -16.66 -7.47 -17.92
N VAL A 437 -17.30 -6.30 -17.88
CA VAL A 437 -18.66 -6.15 -17.30
C VAL A 437 -19.66 -7.01 -18.06
N GLN A 438 -19.63 -6.99 -19.40
CA GLN A 438 -20.50 -7.83 -20.23
C GLN A 438 -20.21 -9.32 -20.08
N LEU A 439 -18.93 -9.70 -19.95
CA LEU A 439 -18.50 -11.07 -19.73
C LEU A 439 -19.06 -11.62 -18.42
N PHE A 440 -18.87 -10.89 -17.31
CA PHE A 440 -19.37 -11.33 -16.01
C PHE A 440 -20.89 -11.32 -15.93
N HIS A 441 -21.56 -10.37 -16.58
CA HIS A 441 -23.01 -10.38 -16.68
C HIS A 441 -23.54 -11.64 -17.36
N LYS A 442 -22.89 -12.16 -18.41
CA LYS A 442 -23.27 -13.42 -19.06
C LYS A 442 -23.10 -14.64 -18.15
N GLN A 443 -22.18 -14.60 -17.20
CA GLN A 443 -21.94 -15.68 -16.24
C GLN A 443 -22.92 -15.66 -15.06
N LEU A 444 -23.55 -14.52 -14.79
CA LEU A 444 -24.54 -14.33 -13.73
C LEU A 444 -25.96 -14.63 -14.26
N SER A 445 -26.77 -15.36 -13.48
CA SER A 445 -28.21 -15.40 -13.73
C SER A 445 -28.86 -14.06 -13.35
N LEU A 446 -30.01 -13.72 -13.96
CA LEU A 446 -30.76 -12.49 -13.62
C LEU A 446 -31.19 -12.45 -12.14
N GLU A 447 -31.37 -13.61 -11.51
CA GLU A 447 -31.73 -13.80 -10.10
C GLU A 447 -30.52 -14.05 -9.18
N SER A 448 -29.29 -14.06 -9.71
CA SER A 448 -28.07 -14.25 -8.92
C SER A 448 -28.01 -13.20 -7.82
N ILE A 449 -28.00 -13.70 -6.58
CA ILE A 449 -28.38 -12.98 -5.36
C ILE A 449 -27.63 -11.65 -5.22
N ILE A 450 -28.41 -10.59 -4.99
CA ILE A 450 -27.97 -9.31 -4.46
C ILE A 450 -27.54 -9.56 -3.01
N ASN A 451 -26.25 -9.84 -2.79
CA ASN A 451 -25.67 -9.69 -1.48
C ASN A 451 -24.47 -8.78 -1.64
N PRO A 452 -24.64 -7.46 -1.49
CA PRO A 452 -23.51 -6.54 -1.53
C PRO A 452 -22.55 -6.94 -0.39
N GLN A 453 -21.39 -7.46 -0.78
CA GLN A 453 -20.35 -7.91 0.14
C GLN A 453 -19.28 -6.84 0.31
N TYR A 454 -18.61 -6.94 1.45
CA TYR A 454 -17.77 -5.91 2.02
C TYR A 454 -16.53 -5.67 1.17
N ILE A 455 -16.28 -4.42 0.80
CA ILE A 455 -14.98 -3.98 0.27
C ILE A 455 -14.40 -3.03 1.32
N PHE A 456 -13.23 -3.37 1.84
CA PHE A 456 -12.50 -2.52 2.78
C PHE A 456 -11.94 -1.30 2.06
N ASP A 457 -12.31 -0.11 2.52
CA ASP A 457 -11.66 1.16 2.20
C ASP A 457 -11.31 1.82 3.54
N ASN A 458 -10.03 1.75 3.91
CA ASN A 458 -9.38 2.47 5.03
C ASN A 458 -10.33 2.82 6.19
N SER A 459 -10.57 1.83 7.07
CA SER A 459 -11.34 1.88 8.33
C SER A 459 -12.87 1.82 8.26
N ASP A 460 -13.52 1.96 7.09
CA ASP A 460 -14.97 1.78 6.97
C ASP A 460 -15.33 0.56 6.09
N MET A 461 -16.22 -0.29 6.60
CA MET A 461 -16.70 -1.48 5.90
C MET A 461 -17.77 -1.08 4.86
N VAL A 462 -17.37 -0.87 3.61
CA VAL A 462 -18.25 -0.33 2.57
C VAL A 462 -18.78 -1.40 1.61
N LYS A 463 -20.09 -1.56 1.60
CA LYS A 463 -20.82 -2.40 0.62
C LYS A 463 -20.96 -1.67 -0.72
N LEU A 464 -20.04 -1.90 -1.66
CA LEU A 464 -20.07 -1.33 -3.02
C LEU A 464 -20.89 -2.20 -3.97
N SER A 465 -22.11 -1.78 -4.30
CA SER A 465 -22.86 -2.34 -5.44
C SER A 465 -22.30 -1.86 -6.78
N THR A 466 -22.69 -2.51 -7.87
CA THR A 466 -22.31 -2.13 -9.24
C THR A 466 -22.63 -0.66 -9.57
N PHE A 467 -23.82 -0.18 -9.18
CA PHE A 467 -24.20 1.22 -9.36
C PHE A 467 -23.39 2.19 -8.49
N ASN A 468 -23.14 1.83 -7.23
CA ASN A 468 -22.36 2.67 -6.31
C ASN A 468 -20.91 2.81 -6.79
N ALA A 469 -20.31 1.71 -7.28
CA ALA A 469 -18.99 1.73 -7.90
C ALA A 469 -18.98 2.61 -9.17
N ALA A 470 -19.96 2.45 -10.05
CA ALA A 470 -20.05 3.29 -11.25
C ALA A 470 -20.16 4.79 -10.91
N ALA A 471 -20.91 5.14 -9.87
CA ALA A 471 -20.99 6.53 -9.41
C ALA A 471 -19.70 7.03 -8.73
N LEU A 472 -19.05 6.19 -7.91
CA LEU A 472 -17.79 6.53 -7.23
C LEU A 472 -16.64 6.80 -8.20
N PHE A 473 -16.64 6.16 -9.38
CA PHE A 473 -15.58 6.30 -10.39
C PHE A 473 -16.02 7.11 -11.63
N GLY A 474 -17.19 7.75 -11.59
CA GLY A 474 -17.59 8.72 -12.61
C GLY A 474 -18.10 8.13 -13.93
N ARG A 475 -18.60 6.89 -13.93
CA ARG A 475 -18.89 6.09 -15.13
C ARG A 475 -20.39 6.08 -15.49
N ILE A 476 -20.86 7.12 -16.17
CA ILE A 476 -22.27 7.25 -16.58
C ILE A 476 -22.69 6.11 -17.52
N GLU A 477 -21.80 5.72 -18.42
CA GLU A 477 -22.00 4.63 -19.38
C GLU A 477 -22.34 3.30 -18.69
N PHE A 478 -21.73 3.01 -17.55
CA PHE A 478 -22.07 1.82 -16.76
C PHE A 478 -23.39 1.98 -16.04
N ILE A 479 -23.71 3.18 -15.53
CA ILE A 479 -25.01 3.44 -14.90
C ILE A 479 -26.16 3.21 -15.89
N GLU A 480 -26.03 3.73 -17.12
CA GLU A 480 -27.03 3.54 -18.19
C GLU A 480 -27.16 2.07 -18.60
N TRP A 481 -26.02 1.37 -18.73
CA TRP A 481 -26.02 -0.04 -19.10
C TRP A 481 -26.62 -0.94 -18.01
N LEU A 482 -26.25 -0.70 -16.75
CA LEU A 482 -26.80 -1.42 -15.59
C LEU A 482 -28.31 -1.19 -15.46
N LYS A 483 -28.79 0.03 -15.75
CA LYS A 483 -30.23 0.34 -15.75
C LYS A 483 -31.02 -0.55 -16.72
N GLN A 484 -30.45 -0.88 -17.87
CA GLN A 484 -31.10 -1.71 -18.89
C GLN A 484 -30.97 -3.21 -18.63
N ASN A 485 -29.83 -3.64 -18.08
CA ASN A 485 -29.47 -5.07 -18.04
C ASN A 485 -29.51 -5.68 -16.62
N ARG A 486 -29.44 -4.85 -15.58
CA ARG A 486 -29.35 -5.25 -14.17
C ARG A 486 -30.10 -4.26 -13.25
N SER A 487 -31.32 -3.87 -13.62
CA SER A 487 -32.11 -2.91 -12.83
C SER A 487 -32.38 -3.36 -11.39
N SER A 488 -32.34 -4.67 -11.13
CA SER A 488 -32.45 -5.27 -9.80
C SER A 488 -31.28 -4.90 -8.87
N ASP A 489 -30.09 -4.63 -9.39
CA ASP A 489 -28.92 -4.19 -8.61
C ASP A 489 -29.09 -2.78 -7.98
N ARG A 490 -30.21 -2.09 -8.27
CA ARG A 490 -30.52 -0.75 -7.74
C ARG A 490 -30.95 -0.77 -6.26
N ILE A 491 -31.21 -1.94 -5.67
CA ILE A 491 -31.59 -2.08 -4.26
C ILE A 491 -30.41 -1.63 -3.36
N HIS A 492 -30.67 -0.74 -2.39
CA HIS A 492 -29.67 -0.12 -1.48
C HIS A 492 -28.60 0.76 -2.15
N ASN A 493 -28.90 1.29 -3.32
CA ASN A 493 -28.06 2.27 -4.02
C ASN A 493 -27.91 3.57 -3.19
N ARG A 494 -26.71 4.16 -3.20
CA ARG A 494 -26.33 5.46 -2.60
C ARG A 494 -25.51 6.29 -3.59
N MET A 495 -25.88 6.28 -4.86
CA MET A 495 -25.11 6.89 -5.96
C MET A 495 -24.86 8.39 -5.72
N TYR A 496 -25.76 9.12 -5.05
CA TYR A 496 -25.49 10.51 -4.65
C TYR A 496 -24.28 10.61 -3.73
N TYR A 497 -24.27 9.86 -2.63
CA TYR A 497 -23.15 9.82 -1.70
C TYR A 497 -21.84 9.49 -2.42
N TYR A 498 -21.84 8.44 -3.25
CA TYR A 498 -20.62 8.01 -3.95
C TYR A 498 -20.18 8.95 -5.07
N ALA A 499 -21.12 9.56 -5.80
CA ALA A 499 -20.79 10.60 -6.77
C ALA A 499 -20.14 11.80 -6.08
N ILE A 500 -20.64 12.19 -4.90
CA ILE A 500 -20.08 13.28 -4.09
C ILE A 500 -18.71 12.89 -3.53
N LYS A 501 -18.57 11.70 -2.92
CA LYS A 501 -17.29 11.15 -2.42
C LYS A 501 -16.23 11.15 -3.54
N GLY A 502 -16.60 10.66 -4.72
CA GLY A 502 -15.75 10.62 -5.92
C GLY A 502 -15.51 11.98 -6.60
N GLY A 503 -16.25 13.04 -6.23
CA GLY A 503 -16.12 14.35 -6.85
C GLY A 503 -16.66 14.42 -8.29
N HIS A 504 -17.63 13.58 -8.65
CA HIS A 504 -18.12 13.43 -10.02
C HIS A 504 -19.38 14.26 -10.29
N THR A 505 -19.20 15.55 -10.57
CA THR A 505 -20.28 16.51 -10.88
C THR A 505 -21.20 16.05 -12.01
N ARG A 506 -20.66 15.46 -13.10
CA ARG A 506 -21.46 14.97 -14.23
C ARG A 506 -22.36 13.82 -13.86
N VAL A 507 -21.88 12.88 -13.04
CA VAL A 507 -22.71 11.80 -12.51
C VAL A 507 -23.81 12.40 -11.63
N LEU A 508 -23.45 13.33 -10.74
CA LEU A 508 -24.43 14.00 -9.89
C LEU A 508 -25.52 14.72 -10.70
N GLU A 509 -25.16 15.50 -11.72
CA GLU A 509 -26.11 16.16 -12.61
C GLU A 509 -26.98 15.15 -13.38
N TYR A 510 -26.39 14.05 -13.84
CA TYR A 510 -27.12 12.96 -14.50
C TYR A 510 -28.16 12.37 -13.55
N LEU A 511 -27.79 12.07 -12.30
CA LEU A 511 -28.69 11.53 -11.29
C LEU A 511 -29.82 12.52 -10.94
N LEU A 512 -29.52 13.81 -10.82
CA LEU A 512 -30.52 14.86 -10.57
C LEU A 512 -31.54 14.93 -11.73
N LYS A 513 -31.07 14.92 -12.98
CA LYS A 513 -31.94 14.89 -14.17
C LYS A 513 -32.84 13.65 -14.22
N GLU A 514 -32.28 12.48 -13.92
CA GLU A 514 -33.02 11.22 -13.88
C GLU A 514 -34.08 11.19 -12.77
N ASN A 515 -33.78 11.70 -11.58
CA ASN A 515 -34.69 11.70 -10.43
C ASN A 515 -35.80 12.75 -10.50
N HIS A 516 -35.72 13.73 -11.41
CA HIS A 516 -36.89 14.54 -11.78
C HIS A 516 -37.97 13.71 -12.51
N ILE A 517 -37.63 12.49 -12.98
CA ILE A 517 -38.50 11.68 -13.84
C ILE A 517 -39.14 10.51 -13.09
N ASN A 518 -38.50 9.87 -12.10
CA ASN A 518 -39.11 8.87 -11.21
C ASN A 518 -38.13 8.43 -10.10
N ASP A 519 -38.65 8.09 -8.92
CA ASP A 519 -37.98 7.36 -7.80
C ASP A 519 -37.46 8.20 -6.61
N ARG A 520 -38.38 8.64 -5.74
CA ARG A 520 -38.14 9.29 -4.43
C ARG A 520 -37.80 8.27 -3.31
N SER A 521 -37.14 7.15 -3.60
CA SER A 521 -36.97 6.04 -2.63
C SER A 521 -35.89 6.25 -1.56
N GLU A 522 -34.98 7.22 -1.71
CA GLU A 522 -34.02 7.58 -0.62
C GLU A 522 -34.63 8.50 0.46
N ARG A 523 -35.88 8.97 0.31
CA ARG A 523 -36.57 9.83 1.30
C ARG A 523 -37.47 9.05 2.29
N SER A 524 -37.31 7.72 2.36
CA SER A 524 -38.18 6.85 3.14
C SER A 524 -37.70 6.67 4.59
N SER A 525 -38.54 7.17 5.52
CA SER A 525 -38.44 7.18 6.98
C SER A 525 -37.53 8.27 7.58
N SER A 526 -38.15 9.19 8.33
CA SER A 526 -37.51 10.28 9.08
C SER A 526 -36.48 9.80 10.11
N SER A 527 -36.46 8.51 10.46
CA SER A 527 -35.52 7.94 11.44
C SER A 527 -34.19 7.46 10.83
N LYS A 528 -34.12 7.14 9.53
CA LYS A 528 -32.87 6.66 8.89
C LYS A 528 -32.04 7.77 8.24
N SER A 529 -32.67 8.86 7.79
CA SER A 529 -31.93 10.00 7.20
C SER A 529 -31.08 10.75 8.22
N GLU A 530 -31.45 10.75 9.50
CA GLU A 530 -30.64 11.31 10.59
C GLU A 530 -29.36 10.49 10.83
N ILE A 531 -29.41 9.18 10.58
CA ILE A 531 -28.27 8.26 10.76
C ILE A 531 -27.27 8.39 9.60
N TYR A 532 -27.76 8.55 8.36
CA TYR A 532 -26.89 8.53 7.16
C TYR A 532 -26.54 9.91 6.59
N GLY A 533 -27.20 11.01 6.98
CA GLY A 533 -26.92 12.36 6.48
C GLY A 533 -27.61 12.70 5.15
N PHE A 534 -27.80 14.00 4.87
CA PHE A 534 -28.35 14.47 3.58
C PHE A 534 -27.25 14.69 2.52
N PRO A 535 -27.58 14.72 1.21
CA PRO A 535 -26.59 14.99 0.16
C PRO A 535 -25.75 16.26 0.38
N LEU A 536 -26.34 17.34 0.90
CA LEU A 536 -25.58 18.55 1.25
C LEU A 536 -24.63 18.33 2.44
N ASP A 537 -25.00 17.49 3.42
CA ASP A 537 -24.11 17.14 4.54
C ASP A 537 -22.89 16.35 4.03
N HIS A 538 -23.12 15.43 3.07
CA HIS A 538 -22.04 14.70 2.41
C HIS A 538 -21.13 15.62 1.58
N ALA A 539 -21.72 16.54 0.83
CA ALA A 539 -20.96 17.52 0.07
C ALA A 539 -20.10 18.40 0.99
N ALA A 540 -20.60 18.74 2.18
CA ALA A 540 -19.82 19.45 3.18
C ALA A 540 -18.69 18.61 3.77
N SER A 541 -18.99 17.37 4.15
CA SER A 541 -18.02 16.42 4.73
C SER A 541 -16.83 16.15 3.80
N PHE A 542 -17.07 16.02 2.49
CA PHE A 542 -16.02 15.80 1.49
C PHE A 542 -15.46 17.10 0.87
N ASP A 543 -15.80 18.26 1.43
CA ASP A 543 -15.40 19.58 0.94
C ASP A 543 -15.66 19.82 -0.57
N ARG A 544 -16.86 19.47 -1.04
CA ARG A 544 -17.32 19.58 -2.43
C ARG A 544 -18.29 20.74 -2.62
N PHE A 545 -17.79 21.98 -2.55
CA PHE A 545 -18.64 23.17 -2.60
C PHE A 545 -19.34 23.38 -3.96
N ASP A 546 -18.70 22.99 -5.05
CA ASP A 546 -19.28 22.97 -6.39
C ASP A 546 -20.49 22.02 -6.47
N MET A 547 -20.34 20.80 -5.95
CA MET A 547 -21.41 19.80 -5.91
C MET A 547 -22.53 20.21 -4.95
N MET A 548 -22.19 20.88 -3.84
CA MET A 548 -23.17 21.46 -2.92
C MET A 548 -24.06 22.49 -3.62
N LYS A 549 -23.47 23.40 -4.41
CA LYS A 549 -24.25 24.38 -5.19
C LYS A 549 -25.12 23.69 -6.24
N ILE A 550 -24.60 22.68 -6.95
CA ILE A 550 -25.39 21.89 -7.90
C ILE A 550 -26.61 21.26 -7.23
N LEU A 551 -26.44 20.61 -6.06
CA LEU A 551 -27.53 20.02 -5.29
C LEU A 551 -28.56 21.09 -4.88
N PHE A 552 -28.07 22.22 -4.35
CA PHE A 552 -28.91 23.31 -3.89
C PHE A 552 -29.74 23.94 -5.01
N ASP A 553 -29.12 24.23 -6.15
CA ASP A 553 -29.76 24.81 -7.34
C ASP A 553 -30.81 23.88 -7.95
N ASN A 554 -30.67 22.56 -7.75
CA ASN A 554 -31.65 21.55 -8.17
C ASN A 554 -32.71 21.24 -7.08
N GLY A 555 -32.74 22.03 -6.00
CA GLY A 555 -33.81 21.99 -4.99
C GLY A 555 -33.56 21.06 -3.79
N ASP A 556 -32.39 20.42 -3.69
CA ASP A 556 -32.00 19.66 -2.51
C ASP A 556 -31.39 20.60 -1.46
N LYS A 557 -32.24 21.17 -0.60
CA LYS A 557 -31.87 22.19 0.40
C LYS A 557 -31.80 21.66 1.84
N LYS A 558 -31.97 20.36 2.06
CA LYS A 558 -31.98 19.78 3.40
C LYS A 558 -30.56 19.58 3.90
N THR A 559 -30.30 20.05 5.12
CA THR A 559 -29.03 19.89 5.84
C THR A 559 -29.30 19.51 7.29
N THR A 560 -28.31 18.93 7.95
CA THR A 560 -28.20 18.86 9.41
C THR A 560 -27.11 19.83 9.89
N LYS A 561 -26.92 19.94 11.21
CA LYS A 561 -25.81 20.72 11.79
C LYS A 561 -24.43 20.26 11.27
N LYS A 562 -24.31 18.97 10.92
CA LYS A 562 -23.09 18.37 10.38
C LYS A 562 -22.57 19.07 9.13
N ALA A 563 -23.44 19.70 8.32
CA ALA A 563 -22.99 20.43 7.14
C ALA A 563 -22.11 21.63 7.50
N MET A 564 -22.57 22.49 8.42
CA MET A 564 -21.78 23.65 8.86
C MET A 564 -20.59 23.22 9.72
N ASP A 565 -20.76 22.19 10.56
CA ASP A 565 -19.67 21.64 11.36
C ASP A 565 -18.54 21.10 10.46
N SER A 566 -18.89 20.40 9.38
CA SER A 566 -17.93 19.88 8.38
C SER A 566 -17.28 20.99 7.56
N ALA A 567 -18.05 22.01 7.14
CA ALA A 567 -17.49 23.18 6.46
C ALA A 567 -16.48 23.93 7.34
N ALA A 568 -16.77 24.02 8.65
CA ALA A 568 -15.87 24.62 9.62
C ALA A 568 -14.61 23.77 9.88
N LEU A 569 -14.78 22.45 10.03
CA LEU A 569 -13.68 21.48 10.14
C LEU A 569 -12.73 21.55 8.94
N ASN A 570 -13.25 21.70 7.72
CA ASN A 570 -12.47 21.78 6.49
C ASN A 570 -11.90 23.19 6.22
N GLY A 571 -12.26 24.19 7.03
CA GLY A 571 -11.80 25.57 6.85
C GLY A 571 -12.42 26.28 5.64
N ASN A 572 -13.46 25.72 5.04
CA ASN A 572 -14.12 26.26 3.85
C ASN A 572 -15.11 27.37 4.24
N LEU A 573 -14.59 28.58 4.40
CA LEU A 573 -15.38 29.75 4.77
C LEU A 573 -16.50 30.06 3.77
N ASP A 574 -16.26 29.91 2.47
CA ASP A 574 -17.27 30.20 1.44
C ASP A 574 -18.45 29.23 1.54
N MET A 575 -18.17 27.95 1.76
CA MET A 575 -19.20 26.94 2.00
C MET A 575 -19.97 27.22 3.29
N LEU A 576 -19.26 27.60 4.36
CA LEU A 576 -19.88 27.94 5.65
C LEU A 576 -20.82 29.13 5.54
N VAL A 577 -20.39 30.21 4.88
CA VAL A 577 -21.20 31.41 4.59
C VAL A 577 -22.41 31.02 3.75
N PHE A 578 -22.21 30.25 2.69
CA PHE A 578 -23.30 29.79 1.83
C PHE A 578 -24.35 29.00 2.61
N LEU A 579 -23.91 28.02 3.42
CA LEU A 579 -24.81 27.22 4.25
C LEU A 579 -25.58 28.09 5.25
N HIS A 580 -24.94 29.09 5.84
CA HIS A 580 -25.57 30.02 6.77
C HIS A 580 -26.65 30.89 6.10
N GLU A 581 -26.35 31.43 4.92
CA GLU A 581 -27.27 32.32 4.20
C GLU A 581 -28.45 31.56 3.57
N ASN A 582 -28.24 30.28 3.24
CA ASN A 582 -29.16 29.53 2.38
C ASN A 582 -29.85 28.34 3.06
N THR A 583 -29.50 28.01 4.31
CA THR A 583 -30.11 26.89 5.06
C THR A 583 -30.47 27.29 6.50
N THR A 584 -31.32 26.51 7.17
CA THR A 584 -31.85 26.84 8.50
C THR A 584 -31.27 26.00 9.64
N SER A 585 -30.48 24.97 9.35
CA SER A 585 -30.07 23.96 10.34
C SER A 585 -29.02 24.45 11.34
N GLY A 586 -28.27 25.50 11.00
CA GLY A 586 -27.21 26.05 11.85
C GLY A 586 -26.03 25.09 12.03
N CYS A 587 -25.24 25.32 13.08
CA CYS A 587 -24.11 24.46 13.45
C CYS A 587 -24.28 23.92 14.89
N SER A 588 -23.37 23.06 15.32
CA SER A 588 -23.19 22.70 16.71
C SER A 588 -21.97 23.44 17.29
N THR A 589 -21.63 23.15 18.56
CA THR A 589 -20.39 23.64 19.17
C THR A 589 -19.14 23.07 18.50
N ASP A 590 -19.27 21.91 17.84
CA ASP A 590 -18.16 21.25 17.13
C ASP A 590 -17.61 22.14 16.02
N ALA A 591 -18.43 22.99 15.38
CA ALA A 591 -17.93 23.91 14.35
C ALA A 591 -16.81 24.82 14.87
N LEU A 592 -16.98 25.41 16.06
CA LEU A 592 -15.95 26.30 16.62
C LEU A 592 -14.76 25.48 17.16
N ASP A 593 -15.03 24.37 17.84
CA ASP A 593 -14.01 23.52 18.45
C ASP A 593 -13.08 22.92 17.37
N GLN A 594 -13.65 22.35 16.31
CA GLN A 594 -12.92 21.73 15.21
C GLN A 594 -12.18 22.76 14.35
N ALA A 595 -12.80 23.91 14.03
CA ALA A 595 -12.11 24.99 13.33
C ALA A 595 -10.91 25.52 14.15
N SER A 596 -11.04 25.54 15.48
CA SER A 596 -9.97 25.94 16.39
C SER A 596 -8.85 24.91 16.43
N GLN A 597 -9.18 23.61 16.47
CA GLN A 597 -8.21 22.51 16.40
C GLN A 597 -7.41 22.52 15.10
N ARG A 598 -8.06 22.82 13.97
CA ARG A 598 -7.45 22.77 12.62
C ARG A 598 -6.76 24.07 12.19
N GLY A 599 -6.84 25.12 13.01
CA GLY A 599 -6.14 26.38 12.72
C GLY A 599 -6.88 27.31 11.76
N HIS A 600 -8.18 27.11 11.54
CA HIS A 600 -8.97 27.88 10.58
C HIS A 600 -9.44 29.21 11.16
N PHE A 601 -8.50 30.14 11.37
CA PHE A 601 -8.77 31.40 12.08
C PHE A 601 -9.84 32.29 11.42
N SER A 602 -9.91 32.32 10.09
CA SER A 602 -10.95 33.05 9.35
C SER A 602 -12.35 32.51 9.66
N VAL A 603 -12.50 31.18 9.71
CA VAL A 603 -13.73 30.49 10.10
C VAL A 603 -14.07 30.77 11.56
N VAL A 604 -13.09 30.68 12.49
CA VAL A 604 -13.30 30.99 13.92
C VAL A 604 -13.83 32.42 14.12
N LYS A 605 -13.23 33.41 13.45
CA LYS A 605 -13.72 34.80 13.49
C LYS A 605 -15.12 34.90 12.92
N TRP A 606 -15.39 34.24 11.79
CA TRP A 606 -16.70 34.31 11.17
C TRP A 606 -17.79 33.68 12.06
N LEU A 607 -17.54 32.50 12.63
CA LEU A 607 -18.44 31.83 13.57
C LEU A 607 -18.72 32.72 14.79
N HIS A 608 -17.67 33.33 15.37
CA HIS A 608 -17.82 34.23 16.52
C HIS A 608 -18.76 35.42 16.23
N HIS A 609 -18.65 36.05 15.05
CA HIS A 609 -19.42 37.25 14.72
C HIS A 609 -20.84 36.96 14.19
N ASN A 610 -21.08 35.77 13.63
CA ASN A 610 -22.31 35.47 12.89
C ASN A 610 -23.16 34.35 13.50
N ARG A 611 -22.62 33.61 14.49
CA ARG A 611 -23.29 32.46 15.15
C ARG A 611 -23.31 32.63 16.66
N ASN A 612 -24.30 32.01 17.30
CA ASN A 612 -24.52 32.11 18.74
C ASN A 612 -24.34 30.77 19.48
N GLU A 613 -24.13 29.67 18.74
CA GLU A 613 -23.92 28.34 19.33
C GLU A 613 -22.65 28.25 20.17
N GLY A 614 -21.61 29.00 19.80
CA GLY A 614 -20.33 29.02 20.51
C GLY A 614 -19.50 27.76 20.33
N GLY A 615 -18.51 27.58 21.20
CA GLY A 615 -17.75 26.35 21.33
C GLY A 615 -17.93 25.73 22.70
N THR A 616 -17.09 24.76 23.02
CA THR A 616 -16.96 24.24 24.38
C THR A 616 -15.63 24.68 24.99
N THR A 617 -15.32 24.22 26.21
CA THR A 617 -13.99 24.38 26.80
C THR A 617 -12.89 23.73 25.95
N TRP A 618 -13.25 22.81 25.05
CA TRP A 618 -12.32 22.16 24.13
C TRP A 618 -11.79 23.10 23.05
N ALA A 619 -12.49 24.18 22.66
CA ALA A 619 -11.99 25.11 21.66
C ALA A 619 -10.59 25.65 22.00
N ILE A 620 -10.39 26.06 23.27
CA ILE A 620 -9.10 26.57 23.75
C ILE A 620 -8.10 25.42 23.90
N ALA A 621 -8.50 24.29 24.47
CA ALA A 621 -7.60 23.16 24.68
C ALA A 621 -7.07 22.58 23.36
N LEU A 622 -7.95 22.39 22.37
CA LEU A 622 -7.59 21.90 21.04
C LEU A 622 -6.77 22.93 20.25
N ALA A 623 -7.10 24.23 20.31
CA ALA A 623 -6.26 25.26 19.70
C ALA A 623 -4.87 25.29 20.33
N ALA A 624 -4.78 25.07 21.65
CA ALA A 624 -3.52 25.07 22.37
C ALA A 624 -2.64 23.87 22.01
N ALA A 625 -3.19 22.66 22.08
CA ALA A 625 -2.48 21.43 21.71
C ALA A 625 -2.03 21.45 20.24
N SER A 626 -2.85 22.00 19.33
CA SER A 626 -2.48 22.15 17.92
C SER A 626 -1.49 23.31 17.65
N GLY A 627 -1.17 24.13 18.64
CA GLY A 627 -0.21 25.23 18.51
C GLY A 627 -0.75 26.52 17.87
N HIS A 628 -2.07 26.68 17.79
CA HIS A 628 -2.73 27.83 17.15
C HIS A 628 -2.87 29.02 18.11
N LEU A 629 -1.73 29.62 18.49
CA LEU A 629 -1.65 30.70 19.48
C LEU A 629 -2.57 31.89 19.18
N GLU A 630 -2.71 32.29 17.92
CA GLU A 630 -3.55 33.45 17.55
C GLU A 630 -5.05 33.16 17.70
N ILE A 631 -5.48 31.92 17.42
CA ILE A 631 -6.85 31.47 17.70
C ILE A 631 -7.07 31.42 19.20
N LEU A 632 -6.13 30.87 19.95
CA LEU A 632 -6.18 30.77 21.40
C LEU A 632 -6.35 32.15 22.05
N LYS A 633 -5.50 33.12 21.69
CA LYS A 633 -5.60 34.52 22.17
C LYS A 633 -6.95 35.14 21.81
N PHE A 634 -7.43 34.92 20.59
CA PHE A 634 -8.73 35.43 20.15
C PHE A 634 -9.87 34.85 20.97
N LEU A 635 -9.89 33.53 21.18
CA LEU A 635 -10.91 32.85 21.99
C LEU A 635 -10.84 33.34 23.45
N HIS A 636 -9.66 33.43 24.04
CA HIS A 636 -9.49 33.95 25.41
C HIS A 636 -10.04 35.37 25.59
N GLN A 637 -9.85 36.25 24.60
CA GLN A 637 -10.29 37.65 24.68
C GLN A 637 -11.79 37.83 24.38
N ASN A 638 -12.39 36.97 23.56
CA ASN A 638 -13.72 37.21 22.97
C ASN A 638 -14.77 36.15 23.35
N ARG A 639 -14.41 35.07 24.03
CA ARG A 639 -15.31 33.96 24.40
C ARG A 639 -15.34 33.76 25.92
N THR A 640 -16.46 33.24 26.43
CA THR A 640 -16.72 33.11 27.87
C THR A 640 -16.80 31.66 28.34
N GLU A 641 -16.72 30.70 27.42
CA GLU A 641 -16.79 29.26 27.72
C GLU A 641 -15.62 28.78 28.59
N GLY A 642 -14.50 29.49 28.57
CA GLY A 642 -13.34 29.20 29.41
C GLY A 642 -12.51 28.03 28.91
N ALA A 643 -11.65 27.51 29.78
CA ALA A 643 -10.84 26.33 29.53
C ALA A 643 -10.83 25.45 30.78
N THR A 644 -10.33 24.23 30.65
CA THR A 644 -10.05 23.30 31.74
C THR A 644 -8.54 23.04 31.81
N THR A 645 -8.09 22.23 32.77
CA THR A 645 -6.69 21.78 32.85
C THR A 645 -6.22 21.06 31.59
N ASP A 646 -7.15 20.52 30.79
CA ASP A 646 -6.91 19.89 29.48
C ASP A 646 -6.08 20.77 28.54
N ALA A 647 -6.23 22.11 28.63
CA ALA A 647 -5.46 23.01 27.78
C ALA A 647 -3.95 22.91 28.01
N MET A 648 -3.50 22.89 29.27
CA MET A 648 -2.08 22.69 29.57
C MET A 648 -1.70 21.22 29.49
N ASP A 649 -2.54 20.30 29.98
CA ASP A 649 -2.27 18.86 29.95
C ASP A 649 -2.00 18.38 28.52
N TRP A 650 -2.91 18.66 27.57
CA TRP A 650 -2.73 18.23 26.18
C TRP A 650 -1.59 18.97 25.49
N THR A 651 -1.39 20.27 25.77
CA THR A 651 -0.26 21.02 25.21
C THR A 651 1.09 20.42 25.63
N ALA A 652 1.19 19.86 26.83
CA ALA A 652 2.42 19.26 27.33
C ALA A 652 2.88 18.04 26.50
N SER A 653 1.96 17.35 25.83
CA SER A 653 2.25 16.26 24.91
C SER A 653 2.90 16.72 23.59
N THR A 654 3.02 18.03 23.38
CA THR A 654 3.43 18.64 22.10
C THR A 654 4.71 19.47 22.23
N ASP A 655 5.25 19.92 21.12
CA ASP A 655 6.40 20.84 21.05
C ASP A 655 6.00 22.33 21.16
N LYS A 656 4.74 22.63 21.52
CA LYS A 656 4.18 23.99 21.49
C LYS A 656 4.51 24.81 22.74
N PHE A 657 5.81 24.98 23.00
CA PHE A 657 6.33 25.62 24.21
C PHE A 657 5.86 27.07 24.41
N GLU A 658 5.77 27.85 23.34
CA GLU A 658 5.27 29.24 23.41
C GLU A 658 3.79 29.31 23.80
N VAL A 659 2.99 28.32 23.37
CA VAL A 659 1.59 28.20 23.80
C VAL A 659 1.52 27.79 25.27
N MET A 660 2.35 26.85 25.70
CA MET A 660 2.44 26.43 27.10
C MET A 660 2.75 27.61 28.03
N LYS A 661 3.77 28.42 27.70
CA LYS A 661 4.12 29.63 28.47
C LYS A 661 2.95 30.60 28.52
N TRP A 662 2.33 30.86 27.36
CA TRP A 662 1.21 31.78 27.27
C TRP A 662 0.04 31.32 28.15
N LEU A 663 -0.31 30.03 28.13
CA LEU A 663 -1.36 29.47 28.98
C LEU A 663 -1.03 29.67 30.46
N ASN A 664 0.18 29.35 30.90
CA ASN A 664 0.58 29.51 32.30
C ASN A 664 0.58 30.97 32.77
N GLU A 665 0.91 31.93 31.89
CA GLU A 665 0.94 33.36 32.22
C GLU A 665 -0.45 34.02 32.21
N ASN A 666 -1.37 33.54 31.38
CA ASN A 666 -2.63 34.22 31.09
C ASN A 666 -3.88 33.47 31.58
N ARG A 667 -3.73 32.25 32.09
CA ARG A 667 -4.83 31.40 32.56
C ARG A 667 -4.58 30.85 33.96
N SER A 668 -5.65 30.65 34.72
CA SER A 668 -5.59 30.26 36.13
C SER A 668 -5.98 28.81 36.40
N GLU A 669 -6.49 28.08 35.40
CA GLU A 669 -6.92 26.68 35.57
C GLU A 669 -5.76 25.73 35.87
N GLY A 670 -4.55 26.05 35.39
CA GLY A 670 -3.36 25.23 35.64
C GLY A 670 -3.34 23.92 34.84
N CYS A 671 -2.65 22.92 35.37
CA CYS A 671 -2.54 21.57 34.80
C CYS A 671 -2.80 20.51 35.88
N THR A 672 -2.82 19.24 35.49
CA THR A 672 -2.78 18.11 36.42
C THR A 672 -1.42 17.41 36.33
N THR A 673 -1.27 16.26 36.99
CA THR A 673 -0.09 15.39 36.80
C THR A 673 0.03 14.88 35.36
N MET A 674 -1.08 14.88 34.58
CA MET A 674 -1.09 14.44 33.19
C MET A 674 -0.19 15.30 32.31
N ALA A 675 -0.09 16.62 32.53
CA ALA A 675 0.85 17.47 31.77
C ALA A 675 2.28 16.92 31.84
N PHE A 676 2.74 16.58 33.05
CA PHE A 676 4.09 16.06 33.24
C PHE A 676 4.25 14.68 32.59
N ASP A 677 3.29 13.78 32.83
CA ASP A 677 3.31 12.42 32.30
C ASP A 677 3.28 12.39 30.76
N TYR A 678 2.50 13.29 30.14
CA TYR A 678 2.44 13.46 28.69
C TYR A 678 3.72 14.08 28.12
N ALA A 679 4.32 15.06 28.80
CA ALA A 679 5.62 15.60 28.38
C ALA A 679 6.73 14.53 28.36
N VAL A 680 6.71 13.64 29.35
CA VAL A 680 7.63 12.49 29.41
C VAL A 680 7.28 11.45 28.33
N ASN A 681 6.00 11.16 28.11
CA ASN A 681 5.54 10.24 27.06
C ASN A 681 5.98 10.69 25.66
N SER A 682 5.89 11.98 25.37
CA SER A 682 6.37 12.58 24.12
C SER A 682 7.89 12.78 24.07
N ASN A 683 8.62 12.26 25.08
CA ASN A 683 10.07 12.36 25.21
C ASN A 683 10.61 13.80 25.16
N ASN A 684 9.81 14.77 25.61
CA ASN A 684 10.14 16.20 25.52
C ASN A 684 10.82 16.71 26.80
N MET A 685 12.15 16.55 26.85
CA MET A 685 12.98 16.95 28.00
C MET A 685 12.89 18.46 28.32
N GLU A 686 12.70 19.32 27.32
CA GLU A 686 12.57 20.76 27.54
C GLU A 686 11.26 21.08 28.28
N MET A 687 10.14 20.50 27.83
CA MET A 687 8.84 20.65 28.47
C MET A 687 8.84 20.09 29.90
N VAL A 688 9.45 18.92 30.11
CA VAL A 688 9.60 18.29 31.44
C VAL A 688 10.32 19.21 32.42
N LYS A 689 11.49 19.75 32.03
CA LYS A 689 12.27 20.67 32.86
C LYS A 689 11.50 21.95 33.16
N TRP A 690 10.77 22.47 32.17
CA TRP A 690 9.98 23.68 32.35
C TRP A 690 8.79 23.46 33.28
N LEU A 691 8.03 22.37 33.10
CA LEU A 691 6.92 22.02 33.99
C LEU A 691 7.43 21.86 35.43
N ASN A 692 8.54 21.16 35.64
CA ASN A 692 9.13 21.03 36.98
C ASN A 692 9.56 22.36 37.61
N ALA A 693 10.00 23.33 36.80
CA ALA A 693 10.45 24.63 37.30
C ALA A 693 9.29 25.60 37.57
N ASN A 694 8.15 25.45 36.91
CA ASN A 694 7.05 26.43 36.92
C ASN A 694 5.75 25.91 37.53
N ARG A 695 5.60 24.59 37.71
CA ARG A 695 4.40 23.91 38.21
C ARG A 695 4.72 23.03 39.42
N THR A 696 3.72 22.76 40.25
CA THR A 696 3.89 22.04 41.53
C THR A 696 3.13 20.73 41.61
N GLU A 697 2.29 20.43 40.61
CA GLU A 697 1.42 19.27 40.53
C GLU A 697 2.19 17.95 40.50
N GLY A 698 3.38 17.94 39.89
CA GLY A 698 4.25 16.78 39.80
C GLY A 698 3.86 15.78 38.73
N CYS A 699 4.30 14.54 38.89
CA CYS A 699 4.04 13.44 37.97
C CYS A 699 3.45 12.23 38.68
N SER A 700 2.91 11.28 37.92
CA SER A 700 2.55 9.96 38.46
C SER A 700 3.69 8.95 38.24
N ALA A 701 3.52 7.74 38.77
CA ALA A 701 4.39 6.61 38.47
C ALA A 701 4.53 6.35 36.95
N GLN A 702 3.55 6.77 36.15
CA GLN A 702 3.56 6.59 34.70
C GLN A 702 4.71 7.35 34.02
N SER A 703 5.20 8.45 34.60
CA SER A 703 6.33 9.20 34.03
C SER A 703 7.59 8.35 33.88
N ILE A 704 8.03 7.65 34.93
CA ILE A 704 9.24 6.82 34.83
C ILE A 704 9.02 5.62 33.90
N ILE A 705 7.82 5.03 33.90
CA ILE A 705 7.44 3.94 33.00
C ILE A 705 7.51 4.41 31.54
N ASN A 706 6.96 5.58 31.22
CA ASN A 706 7.00 6.17 29.88
C ASN A 706 8.44 6.52 29.44
N ALA A 707 9.27 7.03 30.36
CA ALA A 707 10.68 7.29 30.08
C ALA A 707 11.45 5.99 29.72
N VAL A 708 11.13 4.88 30.38
CA VAL A 708 11.67 3.55 30.07
C VAL A 708 11.14 3.03 28.73
N ARG A 709 9.84 3.20 28.43
CA ARG A 709 9.24 2.85 27.11
C ARG A 709 9.96 3.56 25.97
N ASN A 710 10.29 4.83 26.17
CA ASN A 710 11.04 5.65 25.21
C ASN A 710 12.55 5.32 25.16
N GLU A 711 13.02 4.35 25.95
CA GLU A 711 14.42 3.95 26.09
C GLU A 711 15.38 5.12 26.39
N ASN A 712 14.87 6.20 26.98
CA ASN A 712 15.64 7.41 27.25
C ASN A 712 16.22 7.39 28.67
N ILE A 713 17.43 6.84 28.81
CA ILE A 713 18.15 6.79 30.08
C ILE A 713 18.36 8.17 30.72
N GLU A 714 18.58 9.22 29.92
CA GLU A 714 18.81 10.57 30.47
C GLU A 714 17.53 11.14 31.09
N MET A 715 16.36 10.83 30.51
CA MET A 715 15.07 11.13 31.13
C MET A 715 14.86 10.34 32.43
N VAL A 716 15.20 9.05 32.44
CA VAL A 716 15.10 8.20 33.65
C VAL A 716 15.99 8.73 34.78
N LYS A 717 17.26 9.06 34.48
CA LYS A 717 18.21 9.66 35.43
C LYS A 717 17.70 11.00 35.94
N TRP A 718 17.18 11.84 35.04
CA TRP A 718 16.68 13.16 35.41
C TRP A 718 15.43 13.05 36.31
N LEU A 719 14.48 12.17 35.99
CA LEU A 719 13.30 11.92 36.81
C LEU A 719 13.71 11.44 38.20
N HIS A 720 14.62 10.47 38.30
CA HIS A 720 15.12 9.98 39.59
C HIS A 720 15.78 11.08 40.43
N ALA A 721 16.54 11.98 39.80
CA ALA A 721 17.24 13.05 40.52
C ALA A 721 16.33 14.21 40.98
N ASN A 722 15.18 14.41 40.32
CA ASN A 722 14.34 15.60 40.54
C ASN A 722 12.93 15.28 41.07
N ARG A 723 12.50 14.02 41.01
CA ARG A 723 11.16 13.55 41.40
C ARG A 723 11.28 12.45 42.45
N THR A 724 10.34 12.40 43.39
CA THR A 724 10.35 11.46 44.53
C THR A 724 9.14 10.54 44.55
N GLU A 725 8.29 10.62 43.54
CA GLU A 725 7.07 9.83 43.45
C GLU A 725 7.37 8.33 43.40
N GLU A 726 6.53 7.57 44.10
CA GLU A 726 6.63 6.12 44.19
C GLU A 726 6.41 5.51 42.79
N THR A 727 7.22 4.52 42.44
CA THR A 727 7.05 3.72 41.21
C THR A 727 6.69 2.28 41.58
N THR A 728 6.34 1.49 40.58
CA THR A 728 6.18 0.04 40.70
C THR A 728 7.39 -0.69 40.09
N SER A 729 7.44 -2.00 40.26
CA SER A 729 8.37 -2.92 39.57
C SER A 729 8.25 -2.88 38.04
N GLU A 730 7.18 -2.31 37.49
CA GLU A 730 6.90 -2.26 36.05
C GLU A 730 8.02 -1.59 35.25
N ALA A 731 8.65 -0.53 35.77
CA ALA A 731 9.74 0.16 35.09
C ALA A 731 10.95 -0.77 34.86
N MET A 732 11.31 -1.58 35.86
CA MET A 732 12.39 -2.57 35.73
C MET A 732 11.98 -3.70 34.79
N ASP A 733 10.74 -4.18 34.93
CA ASP A 733 10.27 -5.31 34.14
C ASP A 733 10.15 -4.98 32.64
N LEU A 734 9.76 -3.75 32.32
CA LEU A 734 9.67 -3.25 30.96
C LEU A 734 11.05 -3.00 30.34
N ALA A 735 11.98 -2.41 31.11
CA ALA A 735 13.37 -2.27 30.67
C ALA A 735 13.99 -3.63 30.32
N ALA A 736 13.64 -4.67 31.08
CA ALA A 736 14.08 -6.03 30.87
C ALA A 736 13.51 -6.67 29.59
N GLY A 737 12.21 -6.47 29.32
CA GLY A 737 11.58 -6.89 28.06
C GLY A 737 12.19 -6.19 26.84
N ASN A 738 12.45 -4.89 26.91
CA ASN A 738 13.04 -4.13 25.81
C ASN A 738 14.52 -4.51 25.57
N GLY A 739 15.22 -4.99 26.60
CA GLY A 739 16.63 -5.38 26.55
C GLY A 739 17.59 -4.25 26.90
N ASN A 740 17.12 -3.18 27.55
CA ASN A 740 17.92 -2.00 27.86
C ASN A 740 18.70 -2.19 29.18
N LEU A 741 19.86 -2.84 29.07
CA LEU A 741 20.72 -3.16 30.22
C LEU A 741 21.22 -1.93 30.98
N GLU A 742 21.37 -0.77 30.32
CA GLU A 742 21.81 0.47 30.97
C GLU A 742 20.74 0.99 31.94
N ILE A 743 19.47 1.03 31.50
CA ILE A 743 18.34 1.40 32.35
C ILE A 743 18.20 0.41 33.52
N ILE A 744 18.33 -0.89 33.26
CA ILE A 744 18.23 -1.93 34.30
C ILE A 744 19.27 -1.72 35.39
N LYS A 745 20.54 -1.52 35.02
CA LYS A 745 21.62 -1.27 35.99
C LYS A 745 21.34 -0.01 36.80
N PHE A 746 20.94 1.07 36.13
CA PHE A 746 20.62 2.33 36.80
C PHE A 746 19.47 2.17 37.80
N LEU A 747 18.35 1.55 37.39
CA LEU A 747 17.21 1.32 38.26
C LEU A 747 17.61 0.42 39.44
N HIS A 748 18.38 -0.64 39.22
CA HIS A 748 18.76 -1.56 40.29
C HIS A 748 19.67 -0.91 41.34
N GLU A 749 20.60 -0.06 40.91
CA GLU A 749 21.54 0.62 41.82
C GLU A 749 20.88 1.75 42.62
N ASN A 750 19.85 2.39 42.06
CA ASN A 750 19.32 3.65 42.60
C ASN A 750 17.88 3.55 43.10
N ARG A 751 17.20 2.42 42.88
CA ARG A 751 15.78 2.22 43.20
C ARG A 751 15.55 0.90 43.93
N SER A 752 14.56 0.86 44.82
CA SER A 752 14.34 -0.26 45.75
C SER A 752 13.05 -1.04 45.48
N GLU A 753 12.27 -0.65 44.48
CA GLU A 753 10.99 -1.26 44.12
C GLU A 753 11.15 -2.69 43.54
N GLY A 754 12.38 -3.06 43.16
CA GLY A 754 12.71 -4.40 42.70
C GLY A 754 12.14 -4.74 41.33
N CYS A 755 11.93 -6.03 41.10
CA CYS A 755 11.33 -6.56 39.88
C CYS A 755 10.45 -7.76 40.21
N GLU A 756 9.32 -7.85 39.54
CA GLU A 756 8.41 -8.99 39.67
C GLU A 756 8.67 -9.93 38.47
N ASP A 757 8.43 -9.43 37.26
CA ASP A 757 8.44 -10.21 36.03
C ASP A 757 9.64 -9.95 35.10
N ALA A 758 10.60 -9.09 35.48
CA ALA A 758 11.72 -8.67 34.62
C ALA A 758 12.45 -9.82 33.93
N LEU A 759 12.80 -10.87 34.68
CA LEU A 759 13.50 -12.04 34.14
C LEU A 759 12.60 -12.84 33.19
N MET A 760 11.30 -12.94 33.49
CA MET A 760 10.34 -13.63 32.62
C MET A 760 10.17 -12.87 31.31
N ARG A 761 9.94 -11.56 31.36
CA ARG A 761 9.83 -10.70 30.17
C ARG A 761 11.11 -10.68 29.33
N ALA A 762 12.29 -10.66 29.96
CA ALA A 762 13.56 -10.75 29.25
C ALA A 762 13.76 -12.11 28.57
N CYS A 763 13.31 -13.20 29.21
CA CYS A 763 13.32 -14.55 28.64
C CYS A 763 12.37 -14.68 27.44
N GLU A 764 11.13 -14.18 27.58
CA GLU A 764 10.13 -14.15 26.51
C GLU A 764 10.58 -13.27 25.34
N SER A 765 11.30 -12.19 25.60
CA SER A 765 11.77 -11.26 24.55
C SER A 765 13.16 -11.64 24.00
N GLY A 766 13.74 -12.76 24.43
CA GLY A 766 15.02 -13.26 23.93
C GLY A 766 16.26 -12.39 24.27
N LYS A 767 16.23 -11.62 25.36
CA LYS A 767 17.28 -10.65 25.71
C LYS A 767 18.41 -11.29 26.55
N PHE A 768 19.31 -12.03 25.91
CA PHE A 768 20.32 -12.87 26.59
C PHE A 768 21.19 -12.13 27.62
N GLU A 769 21.77 -10.98 27.25
CA GLU A 769 22.64 -10.21 28.16
C GLU A 769 21.90 -9.68 29.39
N VAL A 770 20.61 -9.33 29.22
CA VAL A 770 19.74 -8.93 30.33
C VAL A 770 19.40 -10.12 31.22
N VAL A 771 19.07 -11.28 30.64
CA VAL A 771 18.79 -12.51 31.40
C VAL A 771 19.99 -12.89 32.27
N LYS A 772 21.20 -12.87 31.69
CA LYS A 772 22.43 -13.15 32.43
C LYS A 772 22.61 -12.19 33.60
N TRP A 773 22.50 -10.89 33.33
CA TRP A 773 22.69 -9.88 34.35
C TRP A 773 21.65 -9.99 35.47
N LEU A 774 20.36 -10.14 35.14
CA LEU A 774 19.29 -10.29 36.13
C LEU A 774 19.45 -11.57 36.96
N ALA A 775 19.84 -12.69 36.36
CA ALA A 775 20.07 -13.94 37.08
C ALA A 775 21.24 -13.86 38.09
N GLU A 776 22.24 -13.02 37.80
CA GLU A 776 23.42 -12.84 38.66
C GLU A 776 23.23 -11.75 39.74
N ASN A 777 22.34 -10.77 39.54
CA ASN A 777 22.26 -9.57 40.38
C ASN A 777 20.91 -9.36 41.10
N ARG A 778 19.86 -10.14 40.79
CA ARG A 778 18.57 -10.03 41.49
C ARG A 778 18.59 -10.69 42.87
N THR A 779 17.75 -10.17 43.77
CA THR A 779 17.53 -10.74 45.10
C THR A 779 16.42 -11.78 45.15
N GLU A 780 15.45 -11.73 44.22
CA GLU A 780 14.38 -12.72 44.14
C GLU A 780 14.89 -14.05 43.57
N PRO A 781 14.39 -15.20 44.05
CA PRO A 781 14.79 -16.49 43.51
C PRO A 781 14.34 -16.65 42.06
N VAL A 782 15.22 -17.18 41.22
CA VAL A 782 14.87 -17.55 39.85
C VAL A 782 13.99 -18.80 39.89
N TYR A 783 12.72 -18.65 39.51
CA TYR A 783 11.77 -19.76 39.47
C TYR A 783 11.90 -20.58 38.19
N TRP A 784 11.83 -21.91 38.33
CA TRP A 784 11.86 -22.88 37.23
C TRP A 784 10.94 -22.52 36.03
N LYS A 785 9.82 -21.81 36.29
CA LYS A 785 8.84 -21.39 35.27
C LYS A 785 9.48 -20.59 34.12
N VAL A 786 10.60 -19.88 34.34
CA VAL A 786 11.32 -19.16 33.26
C VAL A 786 11.82 -20.09 32.15
N MET A 787 12.08 -21.36 32.46
CA MET A 787 12.46 -22.39 31.47
C MET A 787 11.35 -22.66 30.45
N PHE A 788 10.11 -22.33 30.77
CA PHE A 788 9.00 -22.39 29.83
C PHE A 788 8.97 -21.18 28.90
N ALA A 789 9.19 -19.97 29.40
CA ALA A 789 9.25 -18.77 28.57
C ALA A 789 10.29 -18.88 27.44
N VAL A 790 11.51 -19.32 27.78
CA VAL A 790 12.58 -19.52 26.77
C VAL A 790 12.35 -20.71 25.83
N SER A 791 11.37 -21.58 26.14
CA SER A 791 11.04 -22.77 25.32
C SER A 791 10.06 -22.49 24.19
N GLU A 792 9.34 -21.36 24.27
CA GLU A 792 8.29 -20.96 23.32
C GLU A 792 8.87 -20.18 22.12
N GLN A 793 10.11 -19.71 22.21
CA GLN A 793 10.84 -19.00 21.15
C GLN A 793 12.19 -19.66 20.80
N LYS A 794 12.91 -19.14 19.79
CA LYS A 794 14.27 -19.57 19.39
C LYS A 794 15.37 -19.24 20.45
N GLY A 795 15.04 -19.20 21.74
CA GLY A 795 15.91 -18.81 22.85
C GLY A 795 16.80 -19.94 23.40
N LEU A 796 17.26 -20.87 22.56
CA LEU A 796 18.02 -22.05 23.03
C LEU A 796 19.31 -21.67 23.78
N GLU A 797 19.96 -20.58 23.37
CA GLU A 797 21.16 -20.07 24.04
C GLU A 797 20.87 -19.65 25.49
N ILE A 798 19.76 -18.94 25.70
CA ILE A 798 19.29 -18.54 27.03
C ILE A 798 18.92 -19.78 27.85
N PHE A 799 18.21 -20.72 27.23
CA PHE A 799 17.81 -21.98 27.85
C PHE A 799 19.02 -22.79 28.35
N ASP A 800 20.00 -23.02 27.49
CA ASP A 800 21.22 -23.77 27.80
C ASP A 800 22.03 -23.08 28.91
N TRP A 801 22.13 -21.75 28.83
CA TRP A 801 22.82 -20.96 29.84
C TRP A 801 22.13 -21.03 31.20
N LEU A 802 20.80 -20.82 31.27
CA LEU A 802 20.03 -20.91 32.51
C LEU A 802 20.14 -22.31 33.13
N HIS A 803 20.03 -23.36 32.32
CA HIS A 803 20.17 -24.74 32.77
C HIS A 803 21.52 -25.03 33.43
N ARG A 804 22.61 -24.51 32.85
CA ARG A 804 23.99 -24.77 33.31
C ARG A 804 24.43 -23.88 34.47
N ASN A 805 23.94 -22.64 34.52
CA ASN A 805 24.49 -21.61 35.42
C ASN A 805 23.53 -21.24 36.57
N VAL A 806 22.25 -21.59 36.49
CA VAL A 806 21.26 -21.29 37.53
C VAL A 806 20.72 -22.59 38.12
N GLU A 807 21.06 -22.87 39.39
CA GLU A 807 20.79 -24.17 40.01
C GLU A 807 19.29 -24.52 40.07
N SER A 808 18.42 -23.52 40.28
CA SER A 808 16.97 -23.69 40.29
C SER A 808 16.37 -23.97 38.91
N CYS A 809 17.12 -23.70 37.83
CA CYS A 809 16.78 -23.97 36.43
C CYS A 809 17.44 -25.24 35.88
N ALA A 810 18.23 -25.96 36.69
CA ALA A 810 18.78 -27.25 36.30
C ALA A 810 17.67 -28.32 36.22
N ILE A 811 17.64 -29.08 35.13
CA ILE A 811 16.69 -30.19 34.94
C ILE A 811 17.14 -31.32 35.88
N LYS A 812 16.44 -31.50 37.01
CA LYS A 812 16.79 -32.50 38.04
C LYS A 812 15.80 -33.65 38.11
N HIS A 813 14.54 -33.42 37.70
CA HIS A 813 13.45 -34.39 37.82
C HIS A 813 12.83 -34.75 36.47
N LEU A 814 12.34 -35.98 36.38
CA LEU A 814 11.73 -36.49 35.16
C LEU A 814 10.47 -35.71 34.74
N ASP A 815 9.68 -35.22 35.70
CA ASP A 815 8.46 -34.45 35.40
C ASP A 815 8.76 -33.08 34.75
N GLN A 816 9.88 -32.46 35.13
CA GLN A 816 10.36 -31.22 34.51
C GLN A 816 10.72 -31.46 33.04
N TYR A 817 11.45 -32.55 32.79
CA TYR A 817 11.84 -32.97 31.45
C TYR A 817 10.63 -33.31 30.56
N ILE A 818 9.66 -34.08 31.08
CA ILE A 818 8.41 -34.41 30.37
C ILE A 818 7.61 -33.14 30.03
N SER A 819 7.56 -32.18 30.95
CA SER A 819 6.86 -30.91 30.74
C SER A 819 7.49 -30.09 29.61
N LEU A 820 8.83 -30.02 29.58
CA LEU A 820 9.57 -29.34 28.51
C LEU A 820 9.43 -30.04 27.15
N LEU A 821 9.45 -31.38 27.13
CA LEU A 821 9.19 -32.14 25.90
C LEU A 821 7.79 -31.88 25.35
N ARG A 822 6.76 -31.89 26.20
CA ARG A 822 5.38 -31.56 25.80
C ARG A 822 5.30 -30.17 25.16
N ARG A 823 6.03 -29.20 25.71
CA ARG A 823 6.08 -27.82 25.21
C ARG A 823 6.82 -27.73 23.89
N ALA A 824 8.00 -28.35 23.77
CA ALA A 824 8.73 -28.44 22.51
C ALA A 824 7.86 -29.05 21.38
N PHE A 825 7.03 -30.05 21.71
CA PHE A 825 6.03 -30.59 20.79
C PHE A 825 4.91 -29.60 20.47
N ALA A 826 4.28 -28.99 21.48
CA ALA A 826 3.17 -28.05 21.29
C ALA A 826 3.54 -26.83 20.44
N TYR A 827 4.76 -26.31 20.60
CA TYR A 827 5.27 -25.12 19.90
C TYR A 827 6.13 -25.45 18.68
N GLY A 828 6.32 -26.73 18.32
CA GLY A 828 7.10 -27.12 17.15
C GLY A 828 8.62 -26.84 17.25
N SER A 829 9.19 -26.73 18.45
CA SER A 829 10.58 -26.31 18.67
C SER A 829 11.60 -27.44 18.45
N LEU A 830 12.09 -27.57 17.21
CA LEU A 830 13.08 -28.59 16.81
C LEU A 830 14.42 -28.47 17.58
N THR A 831 14.87 -27.24 17.85
CA THR A 831 16.16 -26.96 18.49
C THR A 831 16.14 -27.34 19.97
N LEU A 832 15.07 -27.00 20.69
CA LEU A 832 14.90 -27.43 22.08
C LEU A 832 14.75 -28.96 22.19
N MET A 833 13.99 -29.55 21.27
CA MET A 833 13.82 -31.01 21.22
C MET A 833 15.15 -31.74 21.02
N GLN A 834 15.97 -31.25 20.08
CA GLN A 834 17.31 -31.77 19.84
C GLN A 834 18.19 -31.61 21.08
N TRP A 835 18.20 -30.43 21.70
CA TRP A 835 18.99 -30.17 22.91
C TRP A 835 18.58 -31.07 24.07
N LEU A 836 17.28 -31.27 24.32
CA LEU A 836 16.75 -32.17 25.36
C LEU A 836 17.14 -33.63 25.09
N CYS A 837 17.20 -34.02 23.82
CA CYS A 837 17.68 -35.33 23.40
C CYS A 837 19.20 -35.48 23.53
N ASP A 838 19.99 -34.41 23.40
CA ASP A 838 21.44 -34.53 23.48
C ASP A 838 21.96 -34.43 24.92
N ASN A 839 21.27 -33.70 25.80
CA ASN A 839 21.80 -33.31 27.11
C ASN A 839 21.14 -33.97 28.34
N CYS A 840 19.97 -34.61 28.23
CA CYS A 840 19.28 -35.20 29.40
C CYS A 840 19.11 -36.71 29.26
N GLU A 841 19.48 -37.53 30.25
CA GLU A 841 19.30 -38.99 30.18
C GLU A 841 17.83 -39.42 30.36
N LEU A 842 17.34 -40.32 29.50
CA LEU A 842 15.92 -40.70 29.41
C LEU A 842 15.71 -42.18 29.77
N PRO A 843 14.78 -42.50 30.69
CA PRO A 843 14.28 -43.86 30.87
C PRO A 843 13.35 -44.28 29.72
N ASN A 844 13.54 -45.49 29.17
CA ASN A 844 12.78 -46.03 28.03
C ASN A 844 11.25 -45.99 28.18
N TYR A 845 10.71 -46.10 29.40
CA TYR A 845 9.26 -46.11 29.64
C TYR A 845 8.57 -44.75 29.37
N VAL A 846 9.32 -43.65 29.41
CA VAL A 846 8.82 -42.29 29.13
C VAL A 846 8.57 -42.12 27.64
N ILE A 847 9.44 -42.75 26.84
CA ILE A 847 9.39 -42.77 25.37
C ILE A 847 8.12 -43.47 24.90
N ASP A 848 7.77 -44.60 25.53
CA ASP A 848 6.57 -45.35 25.17
C ASP A 848 5.28 -44.62 25.58
N ARG A 849 5.28 -43.94 26.73
CA ARG A 849 4.16 -43.09 27.16
C ARG A 849 3.95 -41.91 26.20
N MET A 850 5.01 -41.28 25.70
CA MET A 850 4.88 -40.12 24.80
C MET A 850 4.34 -40.47 23.41
N LYS A 851 4.60 -41.68 22.90
CA LYS A 851 4.02 -42.18 21.64
C LYS A 851 2.49 -42.26 21.68
N GLU A 852 1.89 -42.41 22.86
CA GLU A 852 0.43 -42.46 23.04
C GLU A 852 -0.23 -41.07 23.01
N PHE A 853 0.50 -40.00 23.33
CA PHE A 853 -0.05 -38.63 23.45
C PHE A 853 0.13 -37.76 22.19
N ILE A 854 0.98 -38.15 21.24
CA ILE A 854 1.37 -37.31 20.10
C ILE A 854 0.90 -37.94 18.80
N LYS A 855 -0.20 -37.41 18.24
CA LYS A 855 -0.55 -37.63 16.82
C LYS A 855 0.07 -36.50 16.00
N PRO A 856 0.85 -36.80 14.94
CA PRO A 856 1.45 -35.76 14.11
C PRO A 856 0.33 -34.94 13.46
N LYS A 857 0.26 -33.65 13.80
CA LYS A 857 -0.70 -32.70 13.20
C LYS A 857 -0.15 -32.08 11.91
N ASP A 858 1.17 -32.02 11.77
CA ASP A 858 1.89 -31.46 10.63
C ASP A 858 3.31 -32.06 10.48
N LYS A 859 4.06 -31.57 9.49
CA LYS A 859 5.41 -32.03 9.14
C LYS A 859 6.44 -31.74 10.25
N VAL A 860 6.27 -30.67 11.02
CA VAL A 860 7.19 -30.28 12.11
C VAL A 860 7.04 -31.27 13.27
N HIS A 861 5.81 -31.64 13.63
CA HIS A 861 5.54 -32.65 14.65
C HIS A 861 6.06 -34.04 14.25
N ALA A 862 6.02 -34.39 12.95
CA ALA A 862 6.63 -35.63 12.45
C ALA A 862 8.17 -35.61 12.52
N GLN A 863 8.81 -34.48 12.24
CA GLN A 863 10.26 -34.31 12.40
C GLN A 863 10.69 -34.39 13.87
N LEU A 864 9.93 -33.78 14.79
CA LEU A 864 10.16 -33.88 16.23
C LEU A 864 10.09 -35.33 16.72
N LEU A 865 9.10 -36.11 16.25
CA LEU A 865 8.99 -37.53 16.55
C LEU A 865 10.21 -38.32 16.02
N ASN A 866 10.72 -37.98 14.83
CA ASN A 866 11.91 -38.63 14.27
C ASN A 866 13.20 -38.29 15.03
N ILE A 867 13.38 -37.03 15.44
CA ILE A 867 14.50 -36.60 16.29
C ILE A 867 14.48 -37.38 17.60
N PHE A 868 13.31 -37.48 18.23
CA PHE A 868 13.12 -38.27 19.45
C PHE A 868 13.41 -39.76 19.25
N ALA A 869 12.92 -40.35 18.14
CA ALA A 869 13.09 -41.77 17.83
C ALA A 869 14.53 -42.15 17.47
N ASN A 870 15.31 -41.25 16.86
CA ASN A 870 16.68 -41.53 16.42
C ASN A 870 17.69 -41.63 17.58
N ARG A 871 17.45 -40.95 18.72
CA ARG A 871 18.30 -41.10 19.92
C ARG A 871 18.33 -42.56 20.42
N ASN A 872 17.21 -43.27 20.33
CA ASN A 872 17.11 -44.68 20.72
C ASN A 872 17.96 -45.63 19.86
N LYS A 873 18.47 -45.21 18.69
CA LYS A 873 19.44 -46.05 17.94
C LYS A 873 20.85 -45.98 18.52
N ARG A 874 21.25 -44.87 19.16
CA ARG A 874 22.60 -44.71 19.72
C ARG A 874 22.80 -45.38 21.08
N SER A 875 21.74 -45.62 21.86
CA SER A 875 21.83 -46.32 23.14
C SER A 875 21.81 -47.86 23.02
N TYR A 876 21.63 -48.40 21.81
CA TYR A 876 21.67 -49.84 21.52
C TYR A 876 23.04 -50.35 21.05
N ASP A 877 24.04 -49.47 20.92
CA ASP A 877 25.38 -49.79 20.38
C ASP A 877 26.52 -49.73 21.44
N ILE A 878 26.20 -49.83 22.73
CA ILE A 878 27.22 -50.09 23.76
C ILE A 878 26.87 -51.39 24.46
N ASP A 879 27.21 -52.49 23.81
CA ASP A 879 27.37 -53.79 24.46
C ASP A 879 28.53 -54.53 23.78
N GLU A 880 29.77 -54.25 24.23
CA GLU A 880 30.87 -55.21 24.13
C GLU A 880 31.81 -55.09 25.34
N GLY A 881 31.86 -56.15 26.14
CA GLY A 881 33.14 -56.75 26.53
C GLY A 881 33.72 -56.40 27.90
N GLU A 882 33.32 -57.16 28.92
CA GLU A 882 34.21 -57.81 29.90
C GLU A 882 35.69 -57.32 30.00
N LYS A 883 36.08 -56.71 31.14
CA LYS A 883 37.05 -57.26 32.12
C LYS A 883 37.66 -56.20 33.05
N ILE A 884 38.03 -56.70 34.24
CA ILE A 884 39.06 -56.26 35.19
C ILE A 884 38.60 -55.42 36.39
N SER A 885 38.43 -56.17 37.48
CA SER A 885 38.65 -55.84 38.89
C SER A 885 39.53 -54.62 39.22
N LYS A 886 39.13 -53.82 40.21
CA LYS A 886 39.68 -53.88 41.59
C LYS A 886 39.05 -52.81 42.48
N LYS A 887 38.72 -53.27 43.69
CA LYS A 887 38.40 -52.48 44.89
C LYS A 887 39.47 -51.44 45.26
N SER A 888 39.01 -50.48 46.07
CA SER A 888 39.73 -49.71 47.11
C SER A 888 40.46 -48.44 46.61
N LYS A 889 40.47 -47.31 47.30
CA LYS A 889 40.35 -47.05 48.75
C LYS A 889 40.27 -45.51 48.98
N ILE A 890 39.55 -45.14 50.05
CA ILE A 890 39.44 -43.84 50.74
C ILE A 890 38.51 -42.83 50.08
#